data_AF-Q4DKC3-F1
#
_entry.id   AF-Q4DKC3-F1
#
_cell.length_a   1.000
_cell.length_b   1.000
_cell.length_c   1.000
_cell.angle_alpha   90.00
_cell.angle_beta   90.00
_cell.angle_gamma   90.00
#
_symmetry.space_group_name_H-M   'P 1'
#
loop_
_entity.id
_entity.type
_entity.pdbx_description
1 polymer ?
#
loop_
_entity_poly.entity_id
_entity_poly.type
_entity_poly.pdbx_seq_one_letter_code
_entity_poly.pdbx_strand_id
1 'polypeptide(L)'
;MYRGRQRSTILHARMGHLVYCTVIRFVATSFSDGTHGSGALRGSGREINALLREINDLWVRRGASEHKISVSASNLRPTMATAMTDRSPVQPHVSPTVPAAREDTPRGPVITKELPVLTDIACTLQELEEELFKLSADEAAVTEPPNNACIRGLKLENENDENEKGAVLSFNGPSEPRHEAMNSAAAESPAASCFFESLCHHENLSCWMDAEETKPLHNSITLQVSKSSDRTFVLELREQPLCARDVVLAVSQALNEVESLTELSEGLVVVFRSVSGIFFFTPQLSELEVSYLARAELLRAKERLFCRMREARLCGVSFIAELNHSAFNIGAELFFMCDSKLIPESGVCGRVAKVGFPSVSAGVWPAPCVVQCISSLLGYGEKVGLVVPIMHTIPWSELSERYPQLLQSGCTSQRLQEKVYRLFNLQWDRLCELLGWGTDRSAKENRVDFLMRHWDNYCALVDTTQGGTNSVLDFAAASRGISMYVTLLGTSDFCNAASVTMALRRMRHRVLNPPPRGSIIELRATDMSSVTVGESFCVFTEASSPETVRFIAEHRSFSGNGVIKSALLMGEIEGVKDAADLLDCAVVATNLRPSKLCTLGEGGNMVEVQLLCSPHVRKIQQREALSSALAYLQSKGIPYIVSKGDAGNRLVAALSLELCRLATEAEMRLIDAVAREELRFSSNPFQLLDCHGMMYITKVMGRHPHLADERRVPPITRRVLSAMDAEGFGGEGVHRGGFYNCYGSLNPEIRTEFLRRRKLSRSDIFLRLLFALVNESCRMLLEGCVETVNDIDLLSIGALTLNLSTGGLLSYVDSGIGCLALLRNMNYLSRDMGVTDPPSPLLQVMLEAGETFRTLSPETLYQARQKFVGGI
;
A
#
# COMPACT_ATOMS: atom_id res chain seq x y z
N MET A 1 16.26 45.55 -3.45
CA MET A 1 15.14 44.78 -4.02
C MET A 1 14.01 44.39 -3.02
N TYR A 2 14.22 44.34 -1.70
CA TYR A 2 13.20 43.83 -0.77
C TYR A 2 11.86 44.61 -0.66
N ARG A 3 11.84 45.94 -0.83
CA ARG A 3 10.58 46.74 -0.75
C ARG A 3 9.57 46.48 -1.88
N GLY A 4 9.95 45.78 -2.96
CA GLY A 4 9.03 45.47 -4.07
C GLY A 4 8.03 44.36 -3.75
N ARG A 5 8.46 43.29 -3.05
CA ARG A 5 7.63 42.09 -2.82
C ARG A 5 6.48 42.30 -1.82
N GLN A 6 6.64 43.17 -0.81
CA GLN A 6 5.57 43.46 0.15
C GLN A 6 4.38 44.22 -0.48
N ARG A 7 4.63 45.10 -1.47
CA ARG A 7 3.53 45.79 -2.16
C ARG A 7 2.70 44.84 -3.03
N SER A 8 3.31 43.84 -3.68
CA SER A 8 2.53 42.85 -4.45
C SER A 8 1.70 41.94 -3.56
N THR A 9 2.20 41.53 -2.38
CA THR A 9 1.44 40.67 -1.44
C THR A 9 0.20 41.37 -0.88
N ILE A 10 0.30 42.66 -0.52
CA ILE A 10 -0.84 43.45 -0.02
C ILE A 10 -1.88 43.69 -1.12
N LEU A 11 -1.44 43.91 -2.37
CA LEU A 11 -2.34 43.99 -3.53
C LEU A 11 -3.01 42.64 -3.84
N HIS A 12 -2.27 41.52 -3.78
CA HIS A 12 -2.82 40.17 -3.92
C HIS A 12 -3.96 39.91 -2.92
N ALA A 13 -3.71 40.16 -1.63
CA ALA A 13 -4.70 39.94 -0.58
C ALA A 13 -5.96 40.80 -0.78
N ARG A 14 -5.80 42.09 -1.11
CA ARG A 14 -6.94 42.99 -1.37
C ARG A 14 -7.74 42.59 -2.61
N MET A 15 -7.07 42.16 -3.69
CA MET A 15 -7.75 41.82 -4.95
C MET A 15 -8.50 40.48 -4.84
N GLY A 16 -7.92 39.48 -4.17
CA GLY A 16 -8.62 38.24 -3.82
C GLY A 16 -9.82 38.49 -2.91
N HIS A 17 -9.66 39.32 -1.87
CA HIS A 17 -10.77 39.68 -0.96
C HIS A 17 -11.88 40.46 -1.66
N LEU A 18 -11.56 41.34 -2.63
CA LEU A 18 -12.58 42.05 -3.40
C LEU A 18 -13.43 41.07 -4.23
N VAL A 19 -12.78 40.16 -4.97
CA VAL A 19 -13.45 39.15 -5.80
C VAL A 19 -14.31 38.22 -4.94
N TYR A 20 -13.78 37.75 -3.81
CA TYR A 20 -14.50 36.91 -2.85
C TYR A 20 -15.77 37.60 -2.32
N CYS A 21 -15.68 38.89 -1.93
CA CYS A 21 -16.85 39.66 -1.49
C CYS A 21 -17.90 39.87 -2.59
N THR A 22 -17.47 40.08 -3.85
CA THR A 22 -18.40 40.24 -4.98
C THR A 22 -19.13 38.94 -5.30
N VAL A 23 -18.43 37.79 -5.26
CA VAL A 23 -19.05 36.47 -5.44
C VAL A 23 -20.03 36.16 -4.31
N ILE A 24 -19.68 36.42 -3.05
CA ILE A 24 -20.60 36.25 -1.91
C ILE A 24 -21.85 37.13 -2.06
N ARG A 25 -21.71 38.39 -2.48
CA ARG A 25 -22.87 39.27 -2.72
C ARG A 25 -23.79 38.73 -3.83
N PHE A 26 -23.23 38.23 -4.92
CA PHE A 26 -24.00 37.67 -6.04
C PHE A 26 -24.72 36.36 -5.66
N VAL A 27 -24.11 35.54 -4.80
CA VAL A 27 -24.78 34.35 -4.24
C VAL A 27 -25.88 34.78 -3.26
N ALA A 28 -25.63 35.74 -2.37
CA ALA A 28 -26.62 36.20 -1.38
C ALA A 28 -27.89 36.79 -2.02
N THR A 29 -27.78 37.55 -3.12
CA THR A 29 -28.94 38.08 -3.86
C THR A 29 -29.69 37.01 -4.66
N SER A 30 -29.08 35.85 -4.92
CA SER A 30 -29.70 34.74 -5.67
C SER A 30 -30.53 33.80 -4.81
N PHE A 31 -30.39 33.83 -3.48
CA PHE A 31 -31.07 32.93 -2.53
C PHE A 31 -32.07 33.62 -1.59
N SER A 32 -32.28 34.94 -1.74
CA SER A 32 -33.22 35.72 -0.94
C SER A 32 -34.42 36.18 -1.76
N ASP A 33 -35.19 35.25 -2.33
CA ASP A 33 -36.60 35.50 -2.65
C ASP A 33 -37.40 34.19 -2.64
N GLY A 34 -38.12 33.97 -1.53
CA GLY A 34 -38.80 32.72 -1.21
C GLY A 34 -40.23 32.90 -0.74
N THR A 35 -41.03 33.76 -1.40
CA THR A 35 -42.50 33.77 -1.25
C THR A 35 -43.21 34.39 -2.46
N HIS A 36 -44.12 33.63 -3.07
CA HIS A 36 -45.24 34.05 -3.94
C HIS A 36 -45.05 35.13 -5.03
N GLY A 37 -45.17 34.73 -6.30
CA GLY A 37 -45.57 35.66 -7.37
C GLY A 37 -45.15 35.23 -8.79
N SER A 38 -46.13 35.02 -9.68
CA SER A 38 -45.86 34.87 -11.11
C SER A 38 -45.40 36.20 -11.72
N GLY A 39 -44.12 36.32 -12.08
CA GLY A 39 -43.55 37.53 -12.70
C GLY A 39 -42.34 37.22 -13.57
N ALA A 40 -42.36 37.63 -14.84
CA ALA A 40 -41.42 37.21 -15.87
C ALA A 40 -39.95 37.66 -15.65
N LEU A 41 -39.00 36.80 -16.06
CA LEU A 41 -37.56 37.10 -16.07
C LEU A 41 -37.23 38.33 -16.96
N ARG A 42 -36.92 39.48 -16.33
CA ARG A 42 -36.22 40.62 -16.96
C ARG A 42 -35.32 41.35 -15.96
N GLY A 43 -34.20 40.73 -15.56
CA GLY A 43 -33.25 41.30 -14.58
C GLY A 43 -31.76 41.23 -14.95
N SER A 44 -31.26 40.04 -15.34
CA SER A 44 -29.82 39.73 -15.36
C SER A 44 -28.94 40.53 -16.35
N GLY A 45 -29.54 41.21 -17.33
CA GLY A 45 -28.78 41.94 -18.36
C GLY A 45 -28.14 43.25 -17.91
N ARG A 46 -28.57 43.87 -16.80
CA ARG A 46 -28.04 45.19 -16.36
C ARG A 46 -26.76 45.09 -15.53
N GLU A 47 -26.62 44.06 -14.70
CA GLU A 47 -25.48 43.90 -13.78
C GLU A 47 -24.20 43.49 -14.52
N ILE A 48 -24.31 42.58 -15.50
CA ILE A 48 -23.19 42.20 -16.38
C ILE A 48 -22.66 43.43 -17.15
N ASN A 49 -23.56 44.32 -17.60
CA ASN A 49 -23.22 45.59 -18.26
C ASN A 49 -22.74 46.70 -17.30
N ALA A 50 -22.82 46.50 -15.99
CA ALA A 50 -22.17 47.35 -15.00
C ALA A 50 -20.73 46.84 -14.74
N LEU A 51 -20.56 45.54 -14.49
CA LEU A 51 -19.24 44.90 -14.33
C LEU A 51 -18.33 45.10 -15.55
N LEU A 52 -18.84 44.95 -16.78
CA LEU A 52 -18.05 45.21 -17.98
C LEU A 52 -17.62 46.69 -18.12
N ARG A 53 -18.41 47.63 -17.60
CA ARG A 53 -18.02 49.05 -17.54
C ARG A 53 -16.95 49.29 -16.48
N GLU A 54 -17.10 48.71 -15.30
CA GLU A 54 -16.14 48.84 -14.21
C GLU A 54 -14.78 48.23 -14.56
N ILE A 55 -14.78 47.10 -15.28
CA ILE A 55 -13.56 46.50 -15.86
C ILE A 55 -12.95 47.45 -16.89
N ASN A 56 -13.71 47.96 -17.87
CA ASN A 56 -13.16 48.90 -18.86
C ASN A 56 -12.59 50.19 -18.22
N ASP A 57 -13.25 50.75 -17.21
CA ASP A 57 -12.74 51.89 -16.43
C ASP A 57 -11.41 51.57 -15.71
N LEU A 58 -11.26 50.34 -15.19
CA LEU A 58 -10.01 49.88 -14.59
C LEU A 58 -8.87 49.72 -15.62
N TRP A 59 -9.18 49.34 -16.86
CA TRP A 59 -8.20 49.30 -17.94
C TRP A 59 -7.77 50.71 -18.38
N VAL A 60 -8.71 51.65 -18.51
CA VAL A 60 -8.42 53.07 -18.79
C VAL A 60 -7.52 53.67 -17.71
N ARG A 61 -7.78 53.38 -16.43
CA ARG A 61 -6.96 53.84 -15.28
C ARG A 61 -5.55 53.24 -15.21
N ARG A 62 -5.25 52.17 -15.96
CA ARG A 62 -3.92 51.54 -15.98
C ARG A 62 -2.97 52.08 -17.04
N GLY A 63 -3.39 53.04 -17.87
CA GLY A 63 -2.50 53.73 -18.81
C GLY A 63 -1.98 52.86 -19.97
N ALA A 64 -2.56 51.68 -20.19
CA ALA A 64 -2.28 50.84 -21.35
C ALA A 64 -3.06 51.38 -22.57
N SER A 65 -2.52 52.41 -23.19
CA SER A 65 -3.07 52.98 -24.43
C SER A 65 -2.89 52.04 -25.62
N GLU A 66 -3.93 51.99 -26.47
CA GLU A 66 -3.91 51.46 -27.84
C GLU A 66 -3.67 49.96 -28.01
N HIS A 67 -4.77 49.18 -28.11
CA HIS A 67 -4.98 48.23 -29.21
C HIS A 67 -6.49 48.14 -29.51
N LYS A 68 -6.94 48.73 -30.62
CA LYS A 68 -8.34 48.65 -31.08
C LYS A 68 -8.61 47.25 -31.65
N ILE A 69 -9.35 46.42 -30.92
CA ILE A 69 -9.99 45.22 -31.50
C ILE A 69 -11.34 45.64 -32.08
N SER A 70 -11.33 46.03 -33.36
CA SER A 70 -12.56 46.24 -34.14
C SER A 70 -13.00 44.91 -34.77
N VAL A 71 -13.95 44.22 -34.13
CA VAL A 71 -14.67 43.09 -34.75
C VAL A 71 -16.02 43.62 -35.24
N SER A 72 -16.22 43.62 -36.56
CA SER A 72 -17.47 44.08 -37.16
C SER A 72 -18.60 43.09 -36.90
N ALA A 73 -19.69 43.56 -36.30
CA ALA A 73 -20.92 42.79 -36.10
C ALA A 73 -21.75 42.72 -37.39
N SER A 74 -21.19 42.12 -38.45
CA SER A 74 -21.80 42.05 -39.77
C SER A 74 -21.35 40.83 -40.58
N ASN A 75 -21.53 39.63 -40.01
CA ASN A 75 -21.59 38.35 -40.73
C ASN A 75 -21.98 37.24 -39.75
N LEU A 76 -23.30 37.05 -39.55
CA LEU A 76 -23.97 35.85 -39.01
C LEU A 76 -25.46 36.20 -38.79
N ARG A 77 -26.26 36.14 -39.87
CA ARG A 77 -27.73 36.09 -39.76
C ARG A 77 -28.14 34.61 -39.64
N PRO A 78 -28.87 34.21 -38.58
CA PRO A 78 -29.57 32.94 -38.58
C PRO A 78 -30.92 33.09 -39.29
N THR A 79 -31.30 32.09 -40.09
CA THR A 79 -32.67 31.94 -40.60
C THR A 79 -33.19 30.57 -40.19
N MET A 80 -34.19 30.53 -39.31
CA MET A 80 -34.99 29.34 -39.06
C MET A 80 -36.48 29.70 -39.08
N ALA A 81 -37.27 28.72 -39.51
CA ALA A 81 -38.71 28.57 -39.33
C ALA A 81 -39.65 29.62 -39.96
N THR A 82 -40.46 29.15 -40.90
CA THR A 82 -41.86 28.82 -40.54
C THR A 82 -42.37 27.68 -41.41
N ALA A 83 -43.15 26.78 -40.82
CA ALA A 83 -43.94 25.80 -41.54
C ALA A 83 -45.37 26.35 -41.71
N MET A 84 -46.10 25.88 -42.72
CA MET A 84 -47.48 25.38 -42.61
C MET A 84 -47.92 24.77 -43.96
N THR A 85 -48.69 23.70 -43.85
CA THR A 85 -49.24 22.83 -44.90
C THR A 85 -50.21 23.52 -45.88
N ASP A 86 -50.26 23.05 -47.13
CA ASP A 86 -51.55 22.91 -47.84
C ASP A 86 -51.55 21.71 -48.84
N ARG A 87 -52.74 21.40 -49.37
CA ARG A 87 -53.22 20.10 -49.88
C ARG A 87 -52.79 19.69 -51.30
N SER A 88 -52.81 18.38 -51.56
CA SER A 88 -52.91 17.73 -52.90
C SER A 88 -54.32 17.96 -53.52
N PRO A 89 -54.61 17.74 -54.84
CA PRO A 89 -54.53 16.40 -55.49
C PRO A 89 -54.36 16.25 -57.05
N VAL A 90 -53.98 15.03 -57.46
CA VAL A 90 -54.42 14.24 -58.66
C VAL A 90 -53.95 14.58 -60.12
N GLN A 91 -53.81 13.50 -60.91
CA GLN A 91 -53.27 13.34 -62.27
C GLN A 91 -54.34 13.50 -63.39
N PRO A 92 -54.03 13.20 -64.68
CA PRO A 92 -54.36 11.86 -65.20
C PRO A 92 -53.41 11.24 -66.28
N HIS A 93 -53.28 9.89 -66.23
CA HIS A 93 -53.17 8.85 -67.30
C HIS A 93 -52.28 9.06 -68.57
N VAL A 94 -51.62 8.03 -69.16
CA VAL A 94 -52.20 6.85 -69.88
C VAL A 94 -51.23 5.64 -69.91
N SER A 95 -51.77 4.42 -70.10
CA SER A 95 -51.08 3.12 -70.32
C SER A 95 -51.73 2.41 -71.56
N PRO A 96 -51.55 1.10 -71.91
CA PRO A 96 -50.58 0.04 -71.52
C PRO A 96 -50.05 -0.81 -72.74
N THR A 97 -49.43 -2.00 -72.52
CA THR A 97 -49.67 -3.34 -73.19
C THR A 97 -48.39 -4.24 -73.32
N VAL A 98 -48.56 -5.57 -73.38
CA VAL A 98 -47.62 -6.73 -73.22
C VAL A 98 -48.01 -7.90 -74.19
N PRO A 99 -47.31 -9.07 -74.38
CA PRO A 99 -46.30 -9.79 -73.55
C PRO A 99 -45.12 -10.49 -74.35
N ALA A 100 -44.55 -11.58 -73.79
CA ALA A 100 -43.83 -12.75 -74.39
C ALA A 100 -42.28 -12.84 -74.21
N ALA A 101 -41.65 -13.98 -73.84
CA ALA A 101 -42.11 -15.32 -73.41
C ALA A 101 -40.98 -16.14 -72.69
N ARG A 102 -41.35 -17.16 -71.88
CA ARG A 102 -40.65 -18.48 -71.58
C ARG A 102 -39.17 -18.51 -71.11
N GLU A 103 -38.63 -19.50 -70.38
CA GLU A 103 -39.07 -20.64 -69.54
C GLU A 103 -37.87 -21.08 -68.63
N ASP A 104 -38.06 -22.09 -67.76
CA ASP A 104 -37.05 -22.98 -67.13
C ASP A 104 -36.18 -22.62 -65.90
N THR A 105 -36.63 -23.20 -64.77
CA THR A 105 -35.88 -23.95 -63.73
C THR A 105 -35.08 -23.25 -62.60
N PRO A 106 -35.01 -23.88 -61.39
CA PRO A 106 -34.61 -23.19 -60.16
C PRO A 106 -33.20 -23.53 -59.66
N ARG A 107 -32.59 -22.59 -58.93
CA ARG A 107 -31.54 -22.86 -57.93
C ARG A 107 -31.80 -22.02 -56.69
N GLY A 108 -31.90 -22.66 -55.53
CA GLY A 108 -31.80 -21.97 -54.25
C GLY A 108 -30.39 -21.41 -54.05
N PRO A 109 -30.25 -20.39 -53.19
CA PRO A 109 -29.51 -20.70 -51.97
C PRO A 109 -30.10 -20.06 -50.69
N VAL A 110 -29.92 -20.80 -49.59
CA VAL A 110 -29.68 -20.32 -48.22
C VAL A 110 -30.54 -19.15 -47.73
N ILE A 111 -31.60 -19.48 -46.99
CA ILE A 111 -32.15 -18.58 -45.97
C ILE A 111 -31.07 -18.41 -44.89
N THR A 112 -30.42 -17.26 -44.86
CA THR A 112 -29.64 -16.82 -43.69
C THR A 112 -30.62 -16.59 -42.55
N LYS A 113 -30.70 -17.54 -41.62
CA LYS A 113 -31.35 -17.31 -40.33
C LYS A 113 -30.67 -16.14 -39.63
N GLU A 114 -31.49 -15.35 -38.97
CA GLU A 114 -31.11 -14.18 -38.18
C GLU A 114 -30.03 -14.54 -37.15
N LEU A 115 -29.09 -13.62 -36.91
CA LEU A 115 -28.17 -13.77 -35.79
C LEU A 115 -28.98 -13.80 -34.49
N PRO A 116 -28.77 -14.77 -33.60
CA PRO A 116 -29.37 -14.73 -32.28
C PRO A 116 -28.83 -13.53 -31.50
N VAL A 117 -29.75 -12.80 -30.88
CA VAL A 117 -29.45 -11.75 -29.90
C VAL A 117 -28.58 -12.34 -28.79
N LEU A 118 -27.47 -11.64 -28.46
CA LEU A 118 -26.57 -12.02 -27.38
C LEU A 118 -27.22 -11.77 -26.02
N THR A 119 -28.02 -12.74 -25.58
CA THR A 119 -28.51 -12.91 -24.21
C THR A 119 -28.12 -14.30 -23.72
N ASP A 120 -27.70 -14.38 -22.46
CA ASP A 120 -27.56 -15.60 -21.66
C ASP A 120 -26.52 -16.66 -22.07
N ILE A 121 -25.23 -16.27 -22.12
CA ILE A 121 -24.14 -17.15 -21.64
C ILE A 121 -23.22 -16.34 -20.73
N ALA A 122 -23.43 -16.46 -19.42
CA ALA A 122 -22.53 -15.95 -18.38
C ALA A 122 -21.66 -17.08 -17.81
N CYS A 123 -20.93 -17.80 -18.68
CA CYS A 123 -19.82 -18.65 -18.22
C CYS A 123 -18.78 -17.75 -17.54
N THR A 124 -18.37 -18.13 -16.34
CA THR A 124 -17.25 -17.48 -15.65
C THR A 124 -15.95 -17.92 -16.31
N LEU A 125 -14.95 -17.03 -16.39
CA LEU A 125 -13.66 -17.41 -16.99
C LEU A 125 -12.95 -18.49 -16.15
N GLN A 126 -13.26 -18.55 -14.86
CA GLN A 126 -12.88 -19.63 -13.96
C GLN A 126 -13.35 -21.03 -14.42
N GLU A 127 -14.58 -21.18 -14.95
CA GLU A 127 -15.05 -22.47 -15.52
C GLU A 127 -14.27 -22.84 -16.79
N LEU A 128 -13.90 -21.86 -17.61
CA LEU A 128 -13.04 -22.06 -18.77
C LEU A 128 -11.61 -22.43 -18.38
N GLU A 129 -11.05 -21.87 -17.31
CA GLU A 129 -9.74 -22.27 -16.77
C GLU A 129 -9.78 -23.69 -16.17
N GLU A 130 -10.85 -24.06 -15.46
CA GLU A 130 -11.00 -25.42 -14.92
C GLU A 130 -11.16 -26.48 -16.03
N GLU A 131 -11.91 -26.19 -17.10
CA GLU A 131 -11.99 -27.08 -18.27
C GLU A 131 -10.68 -27.09 -19.10
N LEU A 132 -9.96 -25.96 -19.22
CA LEU A 132 -8.62 -25.94 -19.85
C LEU A 132 -7.58 -26.71 -19.01
N PHE A 133 -7.70 -26.72 -17.68
CA PHE A 133 -6.86 -27.55 -16.82
C PHE A 133 -7.21 -29.05 -16.91
N LYS A 134 -8.48 -29.41 -17.10
CA LYS A 134 -8.87 -30.80 -17.40
C LYS A 134 -8.36 -31.23 -18.77
N LEU A 135 -8.52 -30.40 -19.80
CA LEU A 135 -8.04 -30.70 -21.15
C LEU A 135 -6.50 -30.83 -21.21
N SER A 136 -5.74 -30.01 -20.47
CA SER A 136 -4.29 -30.16 -20.40
C SER A 136 -3.82 -31.35 -19.54
N ALA A 137 -4.62 -31.78 -18.55
CA ALA A 137 -4.39 -33.05 -17.85
C ALA A 137 -4.70 -34.27 -18.73
N ASP A 138 -5.72 -34.21 -19.57
CA ASP A 138 -6.09 -35.27 -20.52
C ASP A 138 -5.11 -35.34 -21.72
N GLU A 139 -4.54 -34.22 -22.18
CA GLU A 139 -3.45 -34.23 -23.18
C GLU A 139 -2.15 -34.85 -22.63
N ALA A 140 -1.90 -34.76 -21.31
CA ALA A 140 -0.79 -35.45 -20.66
C ALA A 140 -1.03 -36.97 -20.48
N ALA A 141 -2.26 -37.46 -20.71
CA ALA A 141 -2.63 -38.87 -20.56
C ALA A 141 -2.49 -39.71 -21.85
N VAL A 142 -1.98 -39.13 -22.95
CA VAL A 142 -1.91 -39.80 -24.27
C VAL A 142 -0.46 -39.95 -24.77
N THR A 143 0.43 -40.61 -24.01
CA THR A 143 1.67 -41.21 -24.58
C THR A 143 2.40 -42.27 -23.72
N GLU A 144 1.72 -43.32 -23.25
CA GLU A 144 2.42 -44.58 -22.88
C GLU A 144 1.74 -45.82 -23.46
N PRO A 145 2.48 -46.74 -24.13
CA PRO A 145 1.93 -47.99 -24.65
C PRO A 145 1.82 -49.06 -23.53
N PRO A 146 0.78 -49.90 -23.54
CA PRO A 146 0.51 -50.81 -22.44
C PRO A 146 1.38 -52.07 -22.47
N ASN A 147 2.02 -52.39 -21.35
CA ASN A 147 2.53 -53.74 -21.09
C ASN A 147 1.89 -54.32 -19.83
N ASN A 148 0.95 -55.24 -20.03
CA ASN A 148 0.28 -56.00 -18.99
C ASN A 148 1.15 -57.16 -18.49
N ALA A 149 1.37 -57.26 -17.18
CA ALA A 149 1.32 -58.53 -16.45
C ALA A 149 1.22 -58.30 -14.91
N CYS A 150 0.06 -58.63 -14.34
CA CYS A 150 -0.13 -59.62 -13.25
C CYS A 150 0.95 -59.70 -12.11
N ILE A 151 0.63 -59.73 -10.81
CA ILE A 151 -0.50 -60.37 -10.10
C ILE A 151 -0.95 -59.57 -8.85
N ARG A 152 -2.18 -59.83 -8.41
CA ARG A 152 -2.92 -59.19 -7.31
C ARG A 152 -2.74 -59.93 -5.96
N GLY A 153 -2.29 -59.20 -4.93
CA GLY A 153 -2.68 -59.37 -3.52
C GLY A 153 -2.06 -60.51 -2.68
N LEU A 154 -1.60 -60.18 -1.47
CA LEU A 154 -2.28 -60.52 -0.20
C LEU A 154 -1.57 -59.89 1.02
N LYS A 155 -2.32 -59.68 2.11
CA LYS A 155 -1.78 -59.43 3.46
C LYS A 155 -1.53 -60.78 4.15
N LEU A 156 -0.46 -60.88 4.92
CA LEU A 156 -0.34 -61.50 6.27
C LEU A 156 1.08 -61.14 6.77
N GLU A 157 1.23 -60.57 7.97
CA GLU A 157 1.64 -61.27 9.21
C GLU A 157 3.05 -61.89 9.15
N ASN A 158 3.90 -61.51 10.12
CA ASN A 158 5.08 -62.25 10.55
C ASN A 158 5.44 -61.81 11.98
N GLU A 159 5.17 -62.69 12.95
CA GLU A 159 5.89 -62.72 14.21
C GLU A 159 7.01 -63.78 14.10
N ASN A 160 8.19 -63.38 14.60
CA ASN A 160 9.09 -64.10 15.51
C ASN A 160 9.45 -65.58 15.29
N ASP A 161 10.76 -65.88 15.28
CA ASP A 161 11.47 -66.49 16.44
C ASP A 161 12.97 -66.67 16.07
N GLU A 162 13.89 -66.09 16.86
CA GLU A 162 14.81 -66.78 17.81
C GLU A 162 16.03 -67.51 17.14
N ASN A 163 17.22 -67.65 17.75
CA ASN A 163 17.74 -67.30 19.08
C ASN A 163 19.29 -67.12 19.05
N GLU A 164 19.87 -66.64 20.16
CA GLU A 164 21.22 -66.95 20.74
C GLU A 164 22.07 -65.77 21.29
N LYS A 165 21.78 -65.44 22.56
CA LYS A 165 22.73 -65.37 23.71
C LYS A 165 24.14 -64.74 23.55
N GLY A 166 24.18 -63.45 23.88
CA GLY A 166 25.00 -62.80 24.94
C GLY A 166 26.36 -63.36 25.44
N ALA A 167 27.31 -62.43 25.60
CA ALA A 167 28.39 -62.51 26.59
C ALA A 167 28.81 -61.09 27.07
N VAL A 168 29.02 -60.94 28.39
CA VAL A 168 29.73 -59.80 29.00
C VAL A 168 31.20 -60.18 29.12
N LEU A 169 32.13 -59.28 28.76
CA LEU A 169 33.50 -59.31 29.30
C LEU A 169 34.22 -57.96 29.12
N SER A 170 34.86 -57.49 30.19
CA SER A 170 35.84 -56.41 30.19
C SER A 170 37.22 -56.92 29.78
N PHE A 171 38.03 -56.12 29.07
CA PHE A 171 39.49 -56.31 29.06
C PHE A 171 40.27 -54.99 29.02
N ASN A 172 41.42 -54.98 29.71
CA ASN A 172 42.31 -53.84 29.87
C ASN A 172 43.47 -53.87 28.87
N GLY A 173 43.86 -52.70 28.35
CA GLY A 173 45.24 -52.38 27.95
C GLY A 173 45.75 -52.95 26.61
N PRO A 174 46.96 -52.55 26.15
CA PRO A 174 48.01 -51.91 26.94
C PRO A 174 48.49 -50.51 26.46
N SER A 175 49.35 -49.97 27.32
CA SER A 175 50.00 -48.67 27.40
C SER A 175 51.01 -48.26 26.31
N GLU A 176 51.03 -46.94 26.04
CA GLU A 176 52.22 -46.08 25.84
C GLU A 176 53.06 -46.22 24.52
N PRO A 177 53.83 -45.19 24.08
CA PRO A 177 54.55 -44.21 24.90
C PRO A 177 54.25 -42.71 24.70
N ARG A 178 54.68 -41.98 25.74
CA ARG A 178 54.71 -40.52 25.85
C ARG A 178 55.76 -39.93 24.92
N HIS A 179 55.46 -38.79 24.32
CA HIS A 179 56.50 -37.85 23.89
C HIS A 179 56.56 -36.67 24.86
N GLU A 180 57.72 -36.52 25.49
CA GLU A 180 58.07 -35.35 26.29
C GLU A 180 58.32 -34.16 25.35
N ALA A 181 57.68 -33.01 25.64
CA ALA A 181 58.07 -31.73 25.06
C ALA A 181 57.91 -30.64 26.12
N MET A 182 59.02 -29.93 26.35
CA MET A 182 59.31 -29.06 27.48
C MET A 182 58.29 -27.96 27.76
N ASN A 183 58.12 -27.66 29.06
CA ASN A 183 57.54 -26.41 29.54
C ASN A 183 58.30 -25.19 28.98
N SER A 184 57.59 -24.24 28.37
CA SER A 184 57.96 -22.83 28.40
C SER A 184 56.71 -21.97 28.62
N ALA A 185 56.72 -21.19 29.69
CA ALA A 185 55.63 -20.28 30.03
C ALA A 185 55.94 -18.88 29.49
N ALA A 186 55.00 -18.25 28.78
CA ALA A 186 54.87 -16.79 28.69
C ALA A 186 53.56 -16.38 28.00
N ALA A 187 53.00 -15.23 28.44
CA ALA A 187 51.97 -14.42 27.79
C ALA A 187 50.57 -15.03 27.60
N GLU A 188 49.76 -14.95 28.66
CA GLU A 188 48.30 -14.94 28.52
C GLU A 188 47.84 -13.70 27.72
N SER A 189 47.00 -13.91 26.71
CA SER A 189 46.26 -12.85 26.00
C SER A 189 44.84 -13.35 25.71
N PRO A 190 43.81 -12.86 26.39
CA PRO A 190 42.44 -13.37 26.28
C PRO A 190 41.70 -12.71 25.09
N ALA A 191 42.15 -12.97 23.86
CA ALA A 191 41.60 -12.30 22.67
C ALA A 191 41.64 -13.11 21.35
N ALA A 192 41.59 -14.46 21.37
CA ALA A 192 41.52 -15.25 20.14
C ALA A 192 41.05 -16.72 20.32
N SER A 193 39.89 -16.98 20.95
CA SER A 193 39.41 -18.37 21.13
C SER A 193 37.87 -18.52 21.22
N CYS A 194 37.13 -17.93 20.26
CA CYS A 194 35.69 -18.18 20.08
C CYS A 194 35.27 -18.44 18.61
N PHE A 195 36.21 -18.67 17.68
CA PHE A 195 35.93 -18.69 16.24
C PHE A 195 35.96 -20.06 15.53
N PHE A 196 36.16 -21.17 16.26
CA PHE A 196 36.39 -22.50 15.64
C PHE A 196 35.47 -23.66 16.06
N GLU A 197 34.48 -23.44 16.93
CA GLU A 197 33.53 -24.49 17.37
C GLU A 197 32.07 -24.16 17.01
N SER A 198 31.75 -24.08 15.71
CA SER A 198 30.37 -24.14 15.21
C SER A 198 30.33 -24.50 13.71
N LEU A 199 30.62 -25.75 13.38
CA LEU A 199 30.43 -26.36 12.05
C LEU A 199 28.95 -26.61 11.70
N CYS A 200 28.02 -25.94 12.39
CA CYS A 200 26.69 -26.44 12.68
C CYS A 200 25.59 -25.52 12.11
N HIS A 201 24.46 -26.14 11.74
CA HIS A 201 23.23 -25.45 11.32
C HIS A 201 22.95 -24.24 12.21
N HIS A 202 22.87 -23.04 11.61
CA HIS A 202 22.38 -21.87 12.32
C HIS A 202 20.99 -22.16 12.87
N GLU A 203 20.79 -21.88 14.15
CA GLU A 203 19.48 -22.08 14.78
C GLU A 203 18.43 -21.22 14.07
N ASN A 204 17.33 -21.85 13.63
CA ASN A 204 16.17 -21.16 13.11
C ASN A 204 15.68 -20.13 14.14
N LEU A 205 15.44 -18.91 13.65
CA LEU A 205 14.83 -17.80 14.37
C LEU A 205 13.31 -18.02 14.48
N SER A 206 12.74 -18.75 13.52
CA SER A 206 11.35 -19.20 13.52
C SER A 206 11.03 -20.09 14.74
N CYS A 207 10.14 -19.57 15.59
CA CYS A 207 9.42 -20.33 16.62
C CYS A 207 7.95 -20.51 16.23
N TRP A 208 7.69 -20.68 14.92
CA TRP A 208 6.36 -20.82 14.36
C TRP A 208 6.39 -21.70 13.11
N MET A 209 5.21 -22.16 12.72
CA MET A 209 4.94 -22.63 11.37
C MET A 209 3.97 -21.65 10.72
N ASP A 210 4.16 -21.35 9.43
CA ASP A 210 3.08 -20.73 8.67
C ASP A 210 1.93 -21.75 8.61
N ALA A 211 0.70 -21.33 8.92
CA ALA A 211 -0.45 -22.21 8.84
C ALA A 211 -0.59 -22.72 7.40
N GLU A 212 -0.83 -24.02 7.21
CA GLU A 212 -1.22 -24.52 5.90
C GLU A 212 -2.42 -23.71 5.40
N GLU A 213 -2.38 -23.30 4.13
CA GLU A 213 -3.49 -22.56 3.50
C GLU A 213 -4.70 -23.49 3.37
N THR A 214 -5.43 -23.67 4.47
CA THR A 214 -6.75 -24.27 4.47
C THR A 214 -7.62 -23.41 3.57
N LYS A 215 -7.82 -23.86 2.33
CA LYS A 215 -8.71 -23.22 1.35
C LYS A 215 -9.99 -22.82 2.10
N PRO A 216 -10.32 -21.52 2.17
CA PRO A 216 -11.43 -21.09 3.01
C PRO A 216 -12.67 -21.83 2.53
N LEU A 217 -13.26 -22.63 3.41
CA LEU A 217 -14.53 -23.28 3.13
C LEU A 217 -15.51 -22.15 2.81
N HIS A 218 -16.07 -22.13 1.59
CA HIS A 218 -16.96 -21.06 1.15
C HIS A 218 -18.27 -21.12 1.96
N ASN A 219 -18.25 -20.53 3.15
CA ASN A 219 -19.45 -20.21 3.90
C ASN A 219 -20.20 -19.13 3.10
N SER A 220 -21.19 -19.56 2.31
CA SER A 220 -22.07 -18.65 1.60
C SER A 220 -22.84 -17.80 2.60
N ILE A 221 -22.37 -16.57 2.81
CA ILE A 221 -23.03 -15.59 3.66
C ILE A 221 -24.35 -15.20 3.01
N THR A 222 -25.44 -15.41 3.74
CA THR A 222 -26.76 -14.90 3.36
C THR A 222 -27.08 -13.66 4.20
N LEU A 223 -27.49 -12.58 3.54
CA LEU A 223 -28.03 -11.41 4.24
C LEU A 223 -29.44 -11.74 4.70
N GLN A 224 -29.81 -11.34 5.91
CA GLN A 224 -31.20 -11.46 6.33
C GLN A 224 -32.01 -10.33 5.66
N VAL A 225 -32.87 -10.71 4.72
CA VAL A 225 -33.90 -9.81 4.18
C VAL A 225 -35.08 -9.77 5.14
N SER A 226 -35.54 -8.58 5.51
CA SER A 226 -36.72 -8.40 6.35
C SER A 226 -37.57 -7.22 5.88
N LYS A 227 -38.89 -7.42 5.77
CA LYS A 227 -39.84 -6.39 5.36
C LYS A 227 -40.30 -5.61 6.59
N SER A 228 -39.88 -4.34 6.70
CA SER A 228 -40.22 -3.45 7.82
C SER A 228 -41.49 -2.64 7.56
N SER A 229 -41.77 -2.30 6.29
CA SER A 229 -43.00 -1.63 5.85
C SER A 229 -43.38 -2.14 4.47
N ASP A 230 -44.53 -1.74 3.93
CA ASP A 230 -44.98 -2.26 2.63
C ASP A 230 -44.02 -1.97 1.47
N ARG A 231 -43.21 -0.91 1.60
CA ARG A 231 -42.14 -0.50 0.68
C ARG A 231 -40.79 -0.24 1.37
N THR A 232 -40.53 -0.89 2.51
CA THR A 232 -39.23 -0.77 3.20
C THR A 232 -38.67 -2.14 3.56
N PHE A 233 -37.52 -2.46 2.97
CA PHE A 233 -36.77 -3.67 3.24
C PHE A 233 -35.48 -3.35 3.97
N VAL A 234 -35.12 -4.19 4.95
CA VAL A 234 -33.89 -4.11 5.71
C VAL A 234 -33.05 -5.34 5.40
N LEU A 235 -31.83 -5.09 4.96
CA LEU A 235 -30.80 -6.07 4.59
C LEU A 235 -29.75 -6.09 5.71
N GLU A 236 -29.84 -7.08 6.59
CA GLU A 236 -28.97 -7.19 7.75
C GLU A 236 -27.82 -8.19 7.54
N LEU A 237 -26.60 -7.69 7.71
CA LEU A 237 -25.38 -8.49 7.81
C LEU A 237 -25.19 -8.96 9.26
N ARG A 238 -25.31 -10.28 9.48
CA ARG A 238 -25.22 -10.92 10.80
C ARG A 238 -23.87 -11.55 11.14
N GLU A 239 -23.03 -11.82 10.14
CA GLU A 239 -21.70 -12.41 10.28
C GLU A 239 -20.70 -11.60 9.46
N GLN A 240 -19.44 -11.52 9.92
CA GLN A 240 -18.41 -10.76 9.20
C GLN A 240 -18.00 -11.52 7.93
N PRO A 241 -18.11 -10.93 6.73
CA PRO A 241 -17.82 -11.64 5.49
C PRO A 241 -16.35 -12.04 5.38
N LEU A 242 -16.10 -13.20 4.78
CA LEU A 242 -14.74 -13.74 4.69
C LEU A 242 -13.98 -13.07 3.55
N CYS A 243 -14.55 -12.99 2.33
CA CYS A 243 -13.97 -12.23 1.22
C CYS A 243 -14.97 -11.26 0.55
N ALA A 244 -14.44 -10.34 -0.26
CA ALA A 244 -15.25 -9.35 -0.98
C ALA A 244 -16.19 -9.98 -2.04
N ARG A 245 -15.84 -11.15 -2.61
CA ARG A 245 -16.71 -11.88 -3.56
C ARG A 245 -18.02 -12.30 -2.89
N ASP A 246 -17.95 -12.78 -1.66
CA ASP A 246 -19.12 -13.19 -0.88
C ASP A 246 -20.06 -12.00 -0.64
N VAL A 247 -19.53 -10.81 -0.35
CA VAL A 247 -20.31 -9.57 -0.19
C VAL A 247 -21.06 -9.21 -1.48
N VAL A 248 -20.39 -9.24 -2.64
CA VAL A 248 -21.04 -8.94 -3.94
C VAL A 248 -22.16 -9.94 -4.23
N LEU A 249 -21.93 -11.23 -3.98
CA LEU A 249 -22.92 -12.27 -4.20
C LEU A 249 -24.12 -12.12 -3.24
N ALA A 250 -23.87 -11.95 -1.95
CA ALA A 250 -24.91 -11.84 -0.92
C ALA A 250 -25.79 -10.60 -1.13
N VAL A 251 -25.21 -9.44 -1.47
CA VAL A 251 -25.99 -8.23 -1.81
C VAL A 251 -26.79 -8.44 -3.11
N SER A 252 -26.19 -9.07 -4.13
CA SER A 252 -26.89 -9.33 -5.40
C SER A 252 -28.08 -10.28 -5.22
N GLN A 253 -27.92 -11.33 -4.41
CA GLN A 253 -29.00 -12.27 -4.06
C GLN A 253 -30.10 -11.59 -3.25
N ALA A 254 -29.74 -10.76 -2.25
CA ALA A 254 -30.71 -10.00 -1.47
C ALA A 254 -31.52 -9.00 -2.31
N LEU A 255 -30.90 -8.35 -3.31
CA LEU A 255 -31.63 -7.49 -4.24
C LEU A 255 -32.56 -8.30 -5.16
N ASN A 256 -32.17 -9.50 -5.61
CA ASN A 256 -33.06 -10.40 -6.35
C ASN A 256 -34.28 -10.83 -5.49
N GLU A 257 -34.07 -11.08 -4.19
CA GLU A 257 -35.16 -11.43 -3.26
C GLU A 257 -36.14 -10.26 -3.09
N VAL A 258 -35.64 -9.03 -2.89
CA VAL A 258 -36.48 -7.82 -2.83
C VAL A 258 -37.25 -7.58 -4.12
N GLU A 259 -36.61 -7.76 -5.29
CA GLU A 259 -37.25 -7.71 -6.62
C GLU A 259 -38.38 -8.75 -6.77
N SER A 260 -38.16 -9.97 -6.29
CA SER A 260 -39.18 -11.04 -6.36
C SER A 260 -40.42 -10.76 -5.51
N LEU A 261 -40.30 -9.88 -4.51
CA LEU A 261 -41.39 -9.45 -3.62
C LEU A 261 -42.03 -8.12 -4.04
N THR A 262 -41.30 -7.27 -4.77
CA THR A 262 -41.71 -5.90 -5.14
C THR A 262 -40.87 -5.36 -6.30
N GLU A 263 -41.52 -4.77 -7.31
CA GLU A 263 -40.82 -4.07 -8.40
C GLU A 263 -39.95 -2.91 -7.87
N LEU A 264 -38.70 -2.82 -8.32
CA LEU A 264 -37.78 -1.70 -8.07
C LEU A 264 -38.31 -0.43 -8.74
N SER A 265 -39.16 0.28 -8.00
CA SER A 265 -39.97 1.40 -8.48
C SER A 265 -39.94 2.56 -7.48
N GLU A 266 -40.44 3.72 -7.93
CA GLU A 266 -40.39 4.97 -7.17
C GLU A 266 -41.00 4.82 -5.78
N GLY A 267 -40.22 5.16 -4.75
CA GLY A 267 -40.64 5.11 -3.34
C GLY A 267 -40.38 3.78 -2.62
N LEU A 268 -39.70 2.82 -3.24
CA LEU A 268 -39.11 1.69 -2.51
C LEU A 268 -37.88 2.16 -1.71
N VAL A 269 -37.75 1.70 -0.46
CA VAL A 269 -36.61 2.00 0.41
C VAL A 269 -35.90 0.70 0.80
N VAL A 270 -34.58 0.64 0.59
CA VAL A 270 -33.73 -0.49 0.97
C VAL A 270 -32.67 -0.01 1.94
N VAL A 271 -32.66 -0.58 3.15
CA VAL A 271 -31.75 -0.22 4.24
C VAL A 271 -30.69 -1.31 4.40
N PHE A 272 -29.43 -0.97 4.18
CA PHE A 272 -28.28 -1.81 4.52
C PHE A 272 -27.86 -1.56 5.95
N ARG A 273 -27.79 -2.61 6.78
CA ARG A 273 -27.26 -2.52 8.15
C ARG A 273 -26.39 -3.72 8.51
N SER A 274 -25.60 -3.55 9.56
CA SER A 274 -24.79 -4.62 10.16
C SER A 274 -25.08 -4.69 11.66
N VAL A 275 -25.06 -5.90 12.22
CA VAL A 275 -25.23 -6.10 13.67
C VAL A 275 -24.10 -5.40 14.44
N SER A 276 -24.41 -4.87 15.63
CA SER A 276 -23.47 -4.14 16.46
C SER A 276 -22.17 -4.94 16.72
N GLY A 277 -21.02 -4.33 16.46
CA GLY A 277 -19.69 -4.95 16.58
C GLY A 277 -19.12 -5.53 15.28
N ILE A 278 -19.91 -5.64 14.22
CA ILE A 278 -19.48 -6.09 12.89
C ILE A 278 -19.14 -4.87 12.03
N PHE A 279 -18.01 -4.90 11.29
CA PHE A 279 -17.66 -3.85 10.34
C PHE A 279 -18.64 -3.85 9.15
N PHE A 280 -19.14 -2.67 8.77
CA PHE A 280 -20.15 -2.53 7.73
C PHE A 280 -19.65 -3.11 6.39
N PHE A 281 -20.20 -4.27 6.01
CA PHE A 281 -19.93 -4.99 4.75
C PHE A 281 -18.44 -5.13 4.38
N THR A 282 -17.55 -5.13 5.38
CA THR A 282 -16.09 -5.14 5.19
C THR A 282 -15.57 -6.57 5.37
N PRO A 283 -14.88 -7.17 4.38
CA PRO A 283 -14.39 -8.53 4.50
C PRO A 283 -13.18 -8.67 5.43
N GLN A 284 -12.99 -9.87 5.99
CA GLN A 284 -11.79 -10.21 6.75
C GLN A 284 -10.55 -10.27 5.85
N LEU A 285 -10.66 -10.97 4.70
CA LEU A 285 -9.60 -11.05 3.69
C LEU A 285 -9.57 -9.79 2.80
N SER A 286 -8.37 -9.33 2.46
CA SER A 286 -8.14 -8.25 1.51
C SER A 286 -8.28 -8.77 0.07
N GLU A 287 -8.70 -7.88 -0.83
CA GLU A 287 -8.63 -8.14 -2.27
C GLU A 287 -7.17 -8.37 -2.75
N LEU A 288 -6.14 -8.07 -1.93
CA LEU A 288 -4.73 -8.35 -2.23
C LEU A 288 -4.29 -9.80 -1.92
N GLU A 289 -5.11 -10.60 -1.24
CA GLU A 289 -4.81 -12.01 -0.94
C GLU A 289 -5.30 -12.98 -2.03
N VAL A 290 -6.15 -12.50 -2.95
CA VAL A 290 -6.65 -13.29 -4.08
C VAL A 290 -5.83 -13.02 -5.35
N SER A 291 -5.83 -13.98 -6.27
CA SER A 291 -5.07 -13.90 -7.52
C SER A 291 -5.44 -12.66 -8.34
N TYR A 292 -4.51 -12.17 -9.17
CA TYR A 292 -4.77 -11.01 -10.03
C TYR A 292 -5.96 -11.23 -10.99
N LEU A 293 -6.21 -12.48 -11.41
CA LEU A 293 -7.41 -12.87 -12.17
C LEU A 293 -8.68 -12.71 -11.32
N ALA A 294 -8.70 -13.26 -10.11
CA ALA A 294 -9.84 -13.11 -9.20
C ALA A 294 -10.13 -11.63 -8.84
N ARG A 295 -9.09 -10.79 -8.74
CA ARG A 295 -9.23 -9.33 -8.58
C ARG A 295 -9.86 -8.66 -9.81
N ALA A 296 -9.47 -9.09 -11.01
CA ALA A 296 -10.04 -8.61 -12.26
C ALA A 296 -11.51 -9.01 -12.45
N GLU A 297 -11.89 -10.22 -12.02
CA GLU A 297 -13.28 -10.66 -12.00
C GLU A 297 -14.09 -9.92 -10.93
N LEU A 298 -13.55 -9.78 -9.72
CA LEU A 298 -14.18 -9.06 -8.61
C LEU A 298 -14.47 -7.61 -8.97
N LEU A 299 -13.54 -6.87 -9.60
CA LEU A 299 -13.82 -5.49 -10.03
C LEU A 299 -15.01 -5.41 -11.00
N ARG A 300 -15.11 -6.36 -11.94
CA ARG A 300 -16.25 -6.43 -12.89
C ARG A 300 -17.55 -6.78 -12.17
N ALA A 301 -17.50 -7.65 -11.17
CA ALA A 301 -18.66 -8.01 -10.35
C ALA A 301 -19.13 -6.83 -9.49
N LYS A 302 -18.21 -6.10 -8.85
CA LYS A 302 -18.48 -4.85 -8.11
C LYS A 302 -19.11 -3.80 -9.03
N GLU A 303 -18.55 -3.57 -10.22
CA GLU A 303 -19.11 -2.60 -11.17
C GLU A 303 -20.54 -2.96 -11.60
N ARG A 304 -20.81 -4.23 -11.93
CA ARG A 304 -22.17 -4.69 -12.28
C ARG A 304 -23.17 -4.42 -11.15
N LEU A 305 -22.80 -4.75 -9.91
CA LEU A 305 -23.64 -4.51 -8.73
C LEU A 305 -23.92 -3.02 -8.53
N PHE A 306 -22.91 -2.16 -8.55
CA PHE A 306 -23.08 -0.74 -8.28
C PHE A 306 -23.75 0.01 -9.45
N CYS A 307 -23.58 -0.43 -10.70
CA CYS A 307 -24.41 0.04 -11.81
C CYS A 307 -25.89 -0.31 -11.63
N ARG A 308 -26.22 -1.56 -11.26
CA ARG A 308 -27.61 -1.98 -10.96
C ARG A 308 -28.23 -1.15 -9.84
N MET A 309 -27.50 -0.91 -8.74
CA MET A 309 -27.98 -0.03 -7.65
C MET A 309 -28.24 1.40 -8.14
N ARG A 310 -27.36 1.94 -9.00
CA ARG A 310 -27.53 3.29 -9.58
C ARG A 310 -28.71 3.36 -10.55
N GLU A 311 -28.96 2.31 -11.33
CA GLU A 311 -30.12 2.21 -12.22
C GLU A 311 -31.42 2.13 -11.42
N ALA A 312 -31.49 1.28 -10.39
CA ALA A 312 -32.61 1.23 -9.47
C ALA A 312 -32.89 2.59 -8.80
N ARG A 313 -31.84 3.32 -8.43
CA ARG A 313 -31.94 4.69 -7.90
C ARG A 313 -32.50 5.68 -8.93
N LEU A 314 -32.15 5.57 -10.21
CA LEU A 314 -32.74 6.36 -11.28
C LEU A 314 -34.22 6.02 -11.51
N CYS A 315 -34.64 4.79 -11.20
CA CYS A 315 -36.04 4.36 -11.13
C CYS A 315 -36.78 4.79 -9.84
N GLY A 316 -36.13 5.56 -8.96
CA GLY A 316 -36.73 6.13 -7.75
C GLY A 316 -36.67 5.25 -6.50
N VAL A 317 -35.85 4.20 -6.50
CA VAL A 317 -35.51 3.43 -5.28
C VAL A 317 -34.53 4.24 -4.43
N SER A 318 -34.74 4.30 -3.12
CA SER A 318 -33.80 4.96 -2.20
C SER A 318 -33.01 3.94 -1.39
N PHE A 319 -31.69 4.05 -1.42
CA PHE A 319 -30.78 3.21 -0.64
C PHE A 319 -30.29 3.95 0.60
N ILE A 320 -30.34 3.30 1.76
CA ILE A 320 -29.93 3.86 3.05
C ILE A 320 -28.86 2.97 3.67
N ALA A 321 -27.77 3.56 4.15
CA ALA A 321 -26.74 2.85 4.92
C ALA A 321 -26.83 3.22 6.41
N GLU A 322 -26.96 2.22 7.28
CA GLU A 322 -26.92 2.36 8.75
C GLU A 322 -25.51 1.98 9.26
N LEU A 323 -24.73 2.99 9.67
CA LEU A 323 -23.31 2.83 10.00
C LEU A 323 -23.09 2.58 11.50
N ASN A 324 -23.21 1.32 11.91
CA ASN A 324 -22.96 0.88 13.29
C ASN A 324 -21.47 0.74 13.64
N HIS A 325 -20.60 0.59 12.64
CA HIS A 325 -19.16 0.45 12.79
C HIS A 325 -18.43 0.98 11.54
N SER A 326 -17.10 1.04 11.56
CA SER A 326 -16.29 1.46 10.40
C SER A 326 -16.56 0.63 9.13
N ALA A 327 -16.39 1.24 7.96
CA ALA A 327 -16.59 0.64 6.64
C ALA A 327 -15.35 0.83 5.77
N PHE A 328 -14.77 -0.25 5.25
CA PHE A 328 -13.57 -0.18 4.42
C PHE A 328 -13.72 -0.90 3.08
N ASN A 329 -13.03 -0.38 2.06
CA ASN A 329 -12.98 -0.93 0.70
C ASN A 329 -14.40 -1.20 0.16
N ILE A 330 -14.77 -2.43 -0.20
CA ILE A 330 -16.13 -2.75 -0.69
C ILE A 330 -17.26 -2.31 0.26
N GLY A 331 -17.05 -2.30 1.57
CA GLY A 331 -18.01 -1.76 2.54
C GLY A 331 -18.18 -0.24 2.41
N ALA A 332 -17.09 0.48 2.13
CA ALA A 332 -17.13 1.90 1.80
C ALA A 332 -17.73 2.15 0.41
N GLU A 333 -17.47 1.29 -0.58
CA GLU A 333 -18.11 1.36 -1.91
C GLU A 333 -19.64 1.30 -1.78
N LEU A 334 -20.16 0.31 -1.05
CA LEU A 334 -21.59 0.17 -0.78
C LEU A 334 -22.17 1.38 -0.03
N PHE A 335 -21.45 1.89 0.97
CA PHE A 335 -21.85 3.04 1.77
C PHE A 335 -21.97 4.33 0.94
N PHE A 336 -21.02 4.62 0.04
CA PHE A 336 -21.08 5.81 -0.82
C PHE A 336 -22.11 5.69 -1.96
N MET A 337 -22.49 4.47 -2.34
CA MET A 337 -23.57 4.24 -3.30
C MET A 337 -24.97 4.43 -2.71
N CYS A 338 -25.11 4.53 -1.38
CA CYS A 338 -26.38 4.83 -0.71
C CYS A 338 -26.70 6.33 -0.75
N ASP A 339 -27.98 6.67 -0.87
CA ASP A 339 -28.49 8.04 -0.84
C ASP A 339 -28.29 8.68 0.53
N SER A 340 -28.88 8.05 1.55
CA SER A 340 -28.93 8.53 2.92
C SER A 340 -28.02 7.70 3.82
N LYS A 341 -27.40 8.38 4.79
CA LYS A 341 -26.46 7.78 5.74
C LYS A 341 -27.02 8.00 7.15
N LEU A 342 -27.45 6.93 7.80
CA LEU A 342 -27.94 6.93 9.17
C LEU A 342 -26.81 6.51 10.10
N ILE A 343 -26.64 7.26 11.20
CA ILE A 343 -25.63 7.01 12.22
C ILE A 343 -26.37 7.05 13.55
N PRO A 344 -26.62 5.90 14.20
CA PRO A 344 -27.35 5.90 15.46
C PRO A 344 -26.53 6.60 16.57
N GLU A 345 -27.14 7.60 17.21
CA GLU A 345 -26.51 8.40 18.27
C GLU A 345 -26.22 7.60 19.55
N SER A 346 -26.81 6.42 19.71
CA SER A 346 -26.78 5.61 20.93
C SER A 346 -25.50 4.80 21.15
N GLY A 347 -24.54 4.86 20.23
CA GLY A 347 -23.25 4.15 20.33
C GLY A 347 -22.06 5.09 20.46
N VAL A 348 -21.24 4.89 21.50
CA VAL A 348 -19.98 5.62 21.76
C VAL A 348 -18.99 5.57 20.57
N CYS A 349 -19.18 4.64 19.63
CA CYS A 349 -18.43 4.53 18.37
C CYS A 349 -18.63 5.69 17.37
N GLY A 350 -19.66 6.52 17.47
CA GLY A 350 -19.97 7.56 16.46
C GLY A 350 -18.83 8.56 16.19
N ARG A 351 -17.94 8.80 17.15
CA ARG A 351 -16.73 9.64 16.99
C ARG A 351 -15.49 8.90 16.48
N VAL A 352 -15.53 7.57 16.37
CA VAL A 352 -14.38 6.71 16.06
C VAL A 352 -14.58 5.93 14.76
N ALA A 353 -15.83 5.76 14.30
CA ALA A 353 -16.13 5.12 13.01
C ALA A 353 -15.41 5.84 11.85
N LYS A 354 -14.72 5.08 11.00
CA LYS A 354 -14.00 5.56 9.82
C LYS A 354 -14.58 4.93 8.57
N VAL A 355 -14.62 5.68 7.47
CA VAL A 355 -15.10 5.20 6.17
C VAL A 355 -14.06 5.55 5.11
N GLY A 356 -13.62 4.55 4.33
CA GLY A 356 -12.71 4.83 3.22
C GLY A 356 -11.96 3.62 2.67
N PHE A 357 -10.85 3.89 1.99
CA PHE A 357 -10.19 2.94 1.10
C PHE A 357 -8.69 2.78 1.45
N PRO A 358 -8.35 2.11 2.56
CA PRO A 358 -6.95 1.91 2.97
C PRO A 358 -6.11 1.19 1.89
N SER A 359 -6.70 0.22 1.19
CA SER A 359 -6.02 -0.57 0.17
C SER A 359 -5.70 0.18 -1.14
N VAL A 360 -6.18 1.42 -1.35
CA VAL A 360 -5.91 2.18 -2.59
C VAL A 360 -4.42 2.44 -2.80
N SER A 361 -3.69 2.74 -1.72
CA SER A 361 -2.22 2.88 -1.77
C SER A 361 -1.46 1.58 -2.03
N ALA A 362 -2.12 0.43 -1.87
CA ALA A 362 -1.57 -0.89 -2.18
C ALA A 362 -2.14 -1.47 -3.50
N GLY A 363 -2.89 -0.67 -4.27
CA GLY A 363 -3.38 -1.03 -5.60
C GLY A 363 -4.73 -1.74 -5.66
N VAL A 364 -5.57 -1.69 -4.61
CA VAL A 364 -6.99 -2.10 -4.70
C VAL A 364 -7.85 -0.87 -4.93
N TRP A 365 -8.56 -0.82 -6.05
CA TRP A 365 -9.29 0.38 -6.45
C TRP A 365 -10.81 0.15 -6.46
N PRO A 366 -11.62 1.17 -6.11
CA PRO A 366 -13.06 1.11 -6.23
C PRO A 366 -13.54 0.92 -7.68
N ALA A 367 -14.72 0.34 -7.83
CA ALA A 367 -15.41 0.21 -9.10
C ALA A 367 -15.63 1.59 -9.77
N PRO A 368 -15.51 1.71 -11.10
CA PRO A 368 -15.65 2.99 -11.79
C PRO A 368 -16.94 3.76 -11.46
N CYS A 369 -18.08 3.06 -11.33
CA CYS A 369 -19.36 3.66 -10.94
C CYS A 369 -19.29 4.34 -9.58
N VAL A 370 -18.56 3.77 -8.62
CA VAL A 370 -18.33 4.33 -7.28
C VAL A 370 -17.42 5.55 -7.35
N VAL A 371 -16.34 5.50 -8.15
CA VAL A 371 -15.45 6.66 -8.36
C VAL A 371 -16.21 7.83 -9.00
N GLN A 372 -17.08 7.56 -9.98
CA GLN A 372 -17.97 8.56 -10.56
C GLN A 372 -18.97 9.11 -9.54
N CYS A 373 -19.56 8.23 -8.70
CA CYS A 373 -20.48 8.64 -7.64
C CYS A 373 -19.80 9.60 -6.67
N ILE A 374 -18.66 9.19 -6.08
CA ILE A 374 -17.89 10.03 -5.14
C ILE A 374 -17.47 11.34 -5.83
N SER A 375 -16.96 11.31 -7.07
CA SER A 375 -16.60 12.53 -7.80
C SER A 375 -17.79 13.50 -7.97
N SER A 376 -18.99 12.98 -8.22
CA SER A 376 -20.22 13.79 -8.31
C SER A 376 -20.74 14.34 -6.98
N LEU A 377 -20.23 13.82 -5.85
CA LEU A 377 -20.53 14.27 -4.49
C LEU A 377 -19.42 15.15 -3.89
N LEU A 378 -18.31 15.38 -4.60
CA LEU A 378 -17.20 16.23 -4.14
C LEU A 378 -17.36 17.68 -4.59
N GLY A 379 -16.83 18.59 -3.77
CA GLY A 379 -16.89 20.02 -4.00
C GLY A 379 -16.00 20.51 -5.14
N TYR A 380 -16.26 21.72 -5.61
CA TYR A 380 -15.49 22.31 -6.70
C TYR A 380 -14.00 22.44 -6.32
N GLY A 381 -13.14 21.79 -7.10
CA GLY A 381 -11.67 21.77 -6.90
C GLY A 381 -11.16 20.55 -6.14
N GLU A 382 -12.05 19.77 -5.53
CA GLU A 382 -11.71 18.53 -4.82
C GLU A 382 -11.61 17.38 -5.83
N LYS A 383 -10.41 16.83 -6.01
CA LYS A 383 -10.19 15.72 -6.95
C LYS A 383 -10.38 14.40 -6.22
N VAL A 384 -11.25 13.54 -6.75
CA VAL A 384 -11.47 12.18 -6.23
C VAL A 384 -10.16 11.42 -6.01
N GLY A 385 -9.18 11.56 -6.92
CA GLY A 385 -7.85 10.96 -6.80
C GLY A 385 -7.07 11.36 -5.54
N LEU A 386 -7.25 12.60 -5.05
CA LEU A 386 -6.60 13.11 -3.85
C LEU A 386 -7.39 12.84 -2.56
N VAL A 387 -8.73 12.86 -2.63
CA VAL A 387 -9.60 12.70 -1.44
C VAL A 387 -9.74 11.24 -1.05
N VAL A 388 -10.05 10.34 -1.99
CA VAL A 388 -10.29 8.90 -1.73
C VAL A 388 -9.19 8.23 -0.89
N PRO A 389 -7.88 8.43 -1.19
CA PRO A 389 -6.81 7.78 -0.43
C PRO A 389 -6.71 8.22 1.04
N ILE A 390 -7.22 9.41 1.40
CA ILE A 390 -7.14 9.94 2.78
C ILE A 390 -8.42 9.73 3.60
N MET A 391 -9.53 9.28 2.98
CA MET A 391 -10.81 9.16 3.69
C MET A 391 -10.72 8.25 4.93
N HIS A 392 -9.98 7.15 4.81
CA HIS A 392 -9.82 6.17 5.89
C HIS A 392 -8.96 6.66 7.07
N THR A 393 -8.20 7.77 6.94
CA THR A 393 -7.39 8.29 8.05
C THR A 393 -8.22 9.17 8.99
N ILE A 394 -9.27 9.81 8.45
CA ILE A 394 -10.13 10.80 9.12
C ILE A 394 -11.37 10.10 9.72
N PRO A 395 -11.78 10.40 10.97
CA PRO A 395 -13.07 9.95 11.52
C PRO A 395 -14.26 10.46 10.68
N TRP A 396 -15.32 9.67 10.56
CA TRP A 396 -16.45 10.04 9.70
C TRP A 396 -17.11 11.37 10.07
N SER A 397 -17.17 11.72 11.37
CA SER A 397 -17.66 13.03 11.83
C SER A 397 -16.91 14.20 11.19
N GLU A 398 -15.59 14.26 11.38
CA GLU A 398 -14.72 15.28 10.76
C GLU A 398 -14.76 15.22 9.23
N LEU A 399 -14.81 14.02 8.64
CA LEU A 399 -14.89 13.86 7.19
C LEU A 399 -16.21 14.42 6.63
N SER A 400 -17.32 14.25 7.35
CA SER A 400 -18.64 14.78 6.98
C SER A 400 -18.75 16.30 7.17
N GLU A 401 -18.05 16.87 8.16
CA GLU A 401 -17.92 18.33 8.32
C GLU A 401 -17.06 18.95 7.22
N ARG A 402 -15.97 18.27 6.83
CA ARG A 402 -15.04 18.72 5.80
C ARG A 402 -15.63 18.60 4.39
N TYR A 403 -16.42 17.56 4.14
CA TYR A 403 -17.04 17.26 2.85
C TYR A 403 -18.56 17.03 3.00
N PRO A 404 -19.35 18.07 3.38
CA PRO A 404 -20.78 17.91 3.70
C PRO A 404 -21.63 17.45 2.52
N GLN A 405 -21.10 17.57 1.30
CA GLN A 405 -21.74 17.10 0.07
C GLN A 405 -21.82 15.57 -0.02
N LEU A 406 -20.94 14.83 0.66
CA LEU A 406 -21.00 13.35 0.73
C LEU A 406 -22.27 12.85 1.46
N LEU A 407 -22.88 13.67 2.32
CA LEU A 407 -24.11 13.34 3.04
C LEU A 407 -25.36 13.37 2.16
N GLN A 408 -25.42 14.26 1.15
CA GLN A 408 -26.63 14.51 0.37
C GLN A 408 -26.47 14.14 -1.10
N SER A 409 -27.26 13.18 -1.56
CA SER A 409 -27.20 12.68 -2.94
C SER A 409 -27.91 13.56 -3.99
N GLY A 410 -28.48 14.70 -3.56
CA GLY A 410 -29.35 15.57 -4.36
C GLY A 410 -28.68 16.87 -4.85
N CYS A 411 -28.05 16.83 -6.02
CA CYS A 411 -27.40 18.01 -6.61
C CYS A 411 -28.28 18.73 -7.65
N THR A 412 -29.12 19.66 -7.20
CA THR A 412 -29.86 20.59 -8.08
C THR A 412 -29.29 22.00 -8.10
N SER A 413 -28.60 22.44 -7.03
CA SER A 413 -28.13 23.82 -6.87
C SER A 413 -26.73 24.10 -7.44
N GLN A 414 -25.83 23.12 -7.47
CA GLN A 414 -24.43 23.36 -7.85
C GLN A 414 -24.25 23.72 -9.33
N ARG A 415 -25.17 23.34 -10.24
CA ARG A 415 -25.03 23.59 -11.69
C ARG A 415 -24.83 25.07 -12.05
N LEU A 416 -25.31 26.00 -11.23
CA LEU A 416 -25.08 27.44 -11.44
C LEU A 416 -23.68 27.84 -10.96
N GLN A 417 -23.32 27.44 -9.73
CA GLN A 417 -21.99 27.69 -9.15
C GLN A 417 -20.89 27.05 -10.00
N GLU A 418 -21.09 25.84 -10.48
CA GLU A 418 -20.16 25.10 -11.33
C GLU A 418 -19.91 25.81 -12.67
N LYS A 419 -20.96 26.29 -13.35
CA LYS A 419 -20.79 27.06 -14.59
C LYS A 419 -20.09 28.40 -14.35
N VAL A 420 -20.46 29.11 -13.27
CA VAL A 420 -19.84 30.39 -12.89
C VAL A 420 -18.37 30.19 -12.52
N TYR A 421 -18.04 29.16 -11.75
CA TYR A 421 -16.66 28.86 -11.34
C TYR A 421 -15.84 28.29 -12.51
N ARG A 422 -16.38 27.42 -13.37
CA ARG A 422 -15.70 27.00 -14.62
C ARG A 422 -15.35 28.21 -15.51
N LEU A 423 -16.28 29.17 -15.67
CA LEU A 423 -16.02 30.43 -16.37
C LEU A 423 -14.95 31.27 -15.66
N PHE A 424 -15.01 31.38 -14.33
CA PHE A 424 -14.00 32.06 -13.52
C PHE A 424 -12.63 31.41 -13.68
N ASN A 425 -12.49 30.09 -13.56
CA ASN A 425 -11.23 29.37 -13.73
C ASN A 425 -10.71 29.43 -15.17
N LEU A 426 -11.56 29.32 -16.19
CA LEU A 426 -11.13 29.52 -17.59
C LEU A 426 -10.62 30.94 -17.84
N GLN A 427 -11.20 31.94 -17.18
CA GLN A 427 -10.68 33.31 -17.22
C GLN A 427 -9.43 33.48 -16.34
N TRP A 428 -9.36 32.82 -15.19
CA TRP A 428 -8.26 32.91 -14.23
C TRP A 428 -7.02 32.21 -14.74
N ASP A 429 -7.11 30.97 -15.23
CA ASP A 429 -6.01 30.26 -15.89
C ASP A 429 -5.51 31.05 -17.11
N ARG A 430 -6.39 31.60 -17.95
CA ARG A 430 -5.98 32.49 -19.06
C ARG A 430 -5.30 33.77 -18.58
N LEU A 431 -5.78 34.37 -17.50
CA LEU A 431 -5.19 35.58 -16.91
C LEU A 431 -3.82 35.26 -16.29
N CYS A 432 -3.68 34.08 -15.68
CA CYS A 432 -2.47 33.53 -15.13
C CYS A 432 -1.43 33.22 -16.24
N GLU A 433 -1.82 32.54 -17.32
CA GLU A 433 -1.00 32.34 -18.53
C GLU A 433 -0.55 33.68 -19.13
N LEU A 434 -1.46 34.66 -19.29
CA LEU A 434 -1.15 36.01 -19.79
C LEU A 434 -0.20 36.81 -18.89
N LEU A 435 -0.17 36.52 -17.58
CA LEU A 435 0.70 37.17 -16.60
C LEU A 435 2.02 36.41 -16.38
N GLY A 436 2.27 35.31 -17.11
CA GLY A 436 3.41 34.43 -16.89
C GLY A 436 3.36 33.66 -15.56
N TRP A 437 2.20 33.66 -14.91
CA TRP A 437 1.90 32.87 -13.72
C TRP A 437 1.34 31.54 -14.19
N GLY A 438 2.18 30.61 -14.66
CA GLY A 438 1.70 29.24 -14.90
C GLY A 438 1.04 28.72 -13.62
N THR A 439 -0.27 28.44 -13.65
CA THR A 439 -0.94 27.84 -12.50
C THR A 439 -0.29 26.50 -12.26
N ASP A 440 0.22 26.31 -11.03
CA ASP A 440 1.15 25.25 -10.71
C ASP A 440 0.41 23.89 -10.75
N ARG A 441 0.34 23.28 -11.94
CA ARG A 441 -0.26 21.95 -12.18
C ARG A 441 0.51 20.84 -11.44
N SER A 442 1.66 21.18 -10.84
CA SER A 442 2.47 20.52 -9.82
C SER A 442 1.76 19.53 -8.87
N ALA A 443 0.49 19.78 -8.49
CA ALA A 443 -0.30 18.81 -7.74
C ALA A 443 -0.47 17.43 -8.43
N LYS A 444 -0.30 17.37 -9.77
CA LYS A 444 -0.31 16.11 -10.55
C LYS A 444 1.07 15.47 -10.74
N GLU A 445 2.17 16.20 -10.52
CA GLU A 445 3.53 15.73 -10.85
C GLU A 445 4.33 15.25 -9.63
N ASN A 446 3.95 15.65 -8.41
CA ASN A 446 4.72 15.35 -7.20
C ASN A 446 4.40 14.02 -6.48
N ARG A 447 3.57 13.13 -7.06
CA ARG A 447 3.36 11.79 -6.48
C ARG A 447 4.59 10.91 -6.73
N VAL A 448 5.42 10.75 -5.71
CA VAL A 448 6.56 9.81 -5.73
C VAL A 448 6.08 8.37 -5.91
N ASP A 449 5.03 7.99 -5.20
CA ASP A 449 4.42 6.65 -5.24
C ASP A 449 3.91 6.28 -6.65
N PHE A 450 4.36 5.13 -7.14
CA PHE A 450 4.06 4.62 -8.48
C PHE A 450 2.60 4.15 -8.62
N LEU A 451 2.08 3.39 -7.66
CA LEU A 451 0.69 2.92 -7.66
C LEU A 451 -0.28 4.10 -7.64
N MET A 452 0.06 5.13 -6.87
CA MET A 452 -0.77 6.34 -6.77
C MET A 452 -0.74 7.23 -8.02
N ARG A 453 0.33 7.21 -8.84
CA ARG A 453 0.29 7.83 -10.19
C ARG A 453 -0.68 7.08 -11.10
N HIS A 454 -0.68 5.75 -11.06
CA HIS A 454 -1.60 4.95 -11.84
C HIS A 454 -3.06 5.10 -11.36
N TRP A 455 -3.29 5.28 -10.06
CA TRP A 455 -4.59 5.67 -9.48
C TRP A 455 -5.07 7.03 -9.99
N ASP A 456 -4.21 8.05 -10.02
CA ASP A 456 -4.58 9.38 -10.56
C ASP A 456 -4.92 9.31 -12.06
N ASN A 457 -4.26 8.44 -12.82
CA ASN A 457 -4.57 8.18 -14.22
C ASN A 457 -5.90 7.42 -14.39
N TYR A 458 -6.17 6.42 -13.56
CA TYR A 458 -7.47 5.72 -13.52
C TYR A 458 -8.62 6.68 -13.17
N CYS A 459 -8.43 7.51 -12.15
CA CYS A 459 -9.38 8.58 -11.82
C CYS A 459 -9.62 9.51 -13.02
N ALA A 460 -8.55 10.00 -13.66
CA ALA A 460 -8.68 10.90 -14.81
C ALA A 460 -9.34 10.26 -16.06
N LEU A 461 -9.35 8.93 -16.14
CA LEU A 461 -9.99 8.18 -17.22
C LEU A 461 -11.48 7.90 -16.96
N VAL A 462 -11.85 7.74 -15.68
CA VAL A 462 -13.20 7.40 -15.20
C VAL A 462 -14.04 8.63 -14.84
N ASP A 463 -13.42 9.69 -14.32
CA ASP A 463 -14.05 10.93 -13.87
C ASP A 463 -14.47 11.84 -15.05
N THR A 464 -15.68 11.63 -15.55
CA THR A 464 -16.25 12.42 -16.65
C THR A 464 -16.96 13.70 -16.19
N THR A 465 -16.95 14.03 -14.90
CA THR A 465 -17.63 15.24 -14.37
C THR A 465 -17.13 16.52 -15.07
N GLN A 466 -15.83 16.59 -15.38
CA GLN A 466 -15.22 17.70 -16.13
C GLN A 466 -15.79 17.86 -17.56
N GLY A 467 -16.40 16.82 -18.15
CA GLY A 467 -16.99 16.83 -19.50
C GLY A 467 -18.33 17.58 -19.63
N GLY A 468 -19.02 17.90 -18.52
CA GLY A 468 -20.24 18.72 -18.53
C GLY A 468 -21.54 18.00 -18.94
N THR A 469 -21.48 16.74 -19.37
CA THR A 469 -22.66 15.89 -19.59
C THR A 469 -23.16 15.33 -18.26
N ASN A 470 -24.18 15.96 -17.70
CA ASN A 470 -24.85 15.48 -16.49
C ASN A 470 -25.55 14.13 -16.73
N SER A 471 -25.62 13.32 -15.66
CA SER A 471 -26.49 12.15 -15.43
C SER A 471 -26.19 10.79 -16.10
N VAL A 472 -25.72 10.72 -17.35
CA VAL A 472 -25.49 9.41 -18.00
C VAL A 472 -24.14 8.82 -17.59
N LEU A 473 -24.13 7.54 -17.23
CA LEU A 473 -22.93 6.75 -16.96
C LEU A 473 -22.10 6.69 -18.25
N ASP A 474 -20.87 7.21 -18.27
CA ASP A 474 -19.97 6.95 -19.39
C ASP A 474 -19.44 5.52 -19.24
N PHE A 475 -20.24 4.57 -19.72
CA PHE A 475 -19.90 3.15 -19.78
C PHE A 475 -18.60 2.91 -20.57
N ALA A 476 -18.25 3.78 -21.52
CA ALA A 476 -16.97 3.69 -22.22
C ALA A 476 -15.80 4.16 -21.32
N ALA A 477 -15.98 5.19 -20.48
CA ALA A 477 -15.00 5.56 -19.45
C ALA A 477 -14.82 4.46 -18.40
N ALA A 478 -15.91 3.89 -17.90
CA ALA A 478 -15.87 2.77 -16.95
C ALA A 478 -15.15 1.56 -17.55
N SER A 479 -15.49 1.16 -18.78
CA SER A 479 -14.84 0.06 -19.50
C SER A 479 -13.35 0.31 -19.76
N ARG A 480 -12.97 1.53 -20.18
CA ARG A 480 -11.55 1.93 -20.31
C ARG A 480 -10.81 1.86 -18.96
N GLY A 481 -11.45 2.32 -17.87
CA GLY A 481 -10.92 2.23 -16.51
C GLY A 481 -10.66 0.80 -16.06
N ILE A 482 -11.64 -0.09 -16.21
CA ILE A 482 -11.50 -1.52 -15.88
C ILE A 482 -10.39 -2.15 -16.73
N SER A 483 -10.37 -1.91 -18.04
CA SER A 483 -9.31 -2.43 -18.93
C SER A 483 -7.91 -1.98 -18.49
N MET A 484 -7.76 -0.70 -18.13
CA MET A 484 -6.51 -0.18 -17.58
C MET A 484 -6.13 -0.86 -16.25
N TYR A 485 -7.06 -1.04 -15.32
CA TYR A 485 -6.76 -1.72 -14.06
C TYR A 485 -6.37 -3.19 -14.28
N VAL A 486 -7.10 -3.92 -15.14
CA VAL A 486 -6.85 -5.33 -15.42
C VAL A 486 -5.50 -5.56 -16.09
N THR A 487 -5.03 -4.64 -16.95
CA THR A 487 -3.67 -4.72 -17.51
C THR A 487 -2.59 -4.40 -16.48
N LEU A 488 -2.84 -3.50 -15.53
CA LEU A 488 -1.92 -3.20 -14.43
C LEU A 488 -1.83 -4.32 -13.39
N LEU A 489 -2.92 -5.05 -13.13
CA LEU A 489 -2.97 -6.15 -12.17
C LEU A 489 -1.93 -7.26 -12.43
N GLY A 490 -1.49 -7.44 -13.67
CA GLY A 490 -0.47 -8.41 -14.06
C GLY A 490 0.98 -7.90 -14.05
N THR A 491 1.24 -6.63 -13.70
CA THR A 491 2.62 -6.11 -13.65
C THR A 491 3.32 -6.54 -12.36
N SER A 492 4.65 -6.56 -12.39
CA SER A 492 5.48 -6.84 -11.20
C SER A 492 5.11 -5.92 -10.03
N ASP A 493 4.93 -4.62 -10.27
CA ASP A 493 4.54 -3.62 -9.27
C ASP A 493 3.27 -4.00 -8.48
N PHE A 494 2.21 -4.51 -9.15
CA PHE A 494 0.96 -4.91 -8.48
C PHE A 494 1.07 -6.28 -7.81
N CYS A 495 1.77 -7.23 -8.42
CA CYS A 495 2.05 -8.55 -7.84
C CYS A 495 2.92 -8.45 -6.58
N ASN A 496 3.87 -7.52 -6.57
CA ASN A 496 4.77 -7.24 -5.47
C ASN A 496 4.03 -6.61 -4.27
N ALA A 497 3.18 -5.60 -4.50
CA ALA A 497 2.36 -5.00 -3.45
C ALA A 497 1.38 -6.01 -2.81
N ALA A 498 0.81 -6.91 -3.63
CA ALA A 498 0.02 -8.03 -3.14
C ALA A 498 0.87 -9.01 -2.30
N SER A 499 2.06 -9.38 -2.77
CA SER A 499 2.98 -10.29 -2.07
C SER A 499 3.37 -9.78 -0.67
N VAL A 500 3.67 -8.49 -0.53
CA VAL A 500 3.95 -7.86 0.76
C VAL A 500 2.73 -7.94 1.68
N THR A 501 1.54 -7.62 1.15
CA THR A 501 0.30 -7.66 1.94
C THR A 501 -0.03 -9.06 2.41
N MET A 502 0.16 -10.08 1.56
CA MET A 502 0.04 -11.48 1.94
C MET A 502 1.04 -11.85 3.04
N ALA A 503 2.31 -11.45 2.94
CA ALA A 503 3.32 -11.73 3.96
C ALA A 503 2.96 -11.11 5.32
N LEU A 504 2.55 -9.83 5.35
CA LEU A 504 2.11 -9.13 6.57
C LEU A 504 0.85 -9.77 7.19
N ARG A 505 -0.02 -10.38 6.37
CA ARG A 505 -1.21 -11.10 6.85
C ARG A 505 -0.87 -12.50 7.36
N ARG A 506 -0.02 -13.27 6.66
CA ARG A 506 0.50 -14.56 7.18
C ARG A 506 1.10 -14.41 8.57
N MET A 507 1.83 -13.33 8.84
CA MET A 507 2.37 -13.03 10.18
C MET A 507 1.32 -13.05 11.30
N ARG A 508 0.08 -12.60 11.02
CA ARG A 508 -1.03 -12.60 11.99
C ARG A 508 -1.62 -13.99 12.24
N HIS A 509 -1.38 -14.95 11.34
CA HIS A 509 -1.94 -16.30 11.37
C HIS A 509 -0.89 -17.41 11.60
N ARG A 510 0.39 -17.04 11.78
CA ARG A 510 1.48 -17.96 12.17
C ARG A 510 1.14 -18.73 13.44
N VAL A 511 1.26 -20.05 13.39
CA VAL A 511 1.05 -20.95 14.53
C VAL A 511 2.34 -21.04 15.33
N LEU A 512 2.33 -20.47 16.54
CA LEU A 512 3.50 -20.37 17.41
C LEU A 512 3.81 -21.70 18.13
N ASN A 513 5.08 -22.08 18.16
CA ASN A 513 5.59 -23.31 18.78
C ASN A 513 6.92 -23.04 19.51
N PRO A 514 6.99 -23.11 20.85
CA PRO A 514 5.94 -23.56 21.78
C PRO A 514 4.76 -22.58 21.87
N PRO A 515 3.60 -23.01 22.38
CA PRO A 515 2.47 -22.11 22.62
C PRO A 515 2.84 -20.97 23.59
N PRO A 516 2.24 -19.78 23.44
CA PRO A 516 2.49 -18.63 24.31
C PRO A 516 1.93 -18.87 25.74
N ARG A 517 2.41 -18.08 26.70
CA ARG A 517 1.80 -18.05 28.05
C ARG A 517 0.35 -17.59 28.01
N GLY A 518 -0.48 -18.22 28.83
CA GLY A 518 -1.94 -18.01 28.84
C GLY A 518 -2.39 -16.62 29.29
N SER A 519 -1.61 -15.91 30.11
CA SER A 519 -1.86 -14.51 30.47
C SER A 519 -0.73 -13.59 30.02
N ILE A 520 -1.10 -12.55 29.29
CA ILE A 520 -0.21 -11.47 28.85
C ILE A 520 -0.76 -10.15 29.42
N ILE A 521 0.09 -9.35 30.04
CA ILE A 521 -0.29 -8.06 30.65
C ILE A 521 0.48 -6.92 29.98
N GLU A 522 -0.24 -5.97 29.41
CA GLU A 522 0.32 -4.69 28.94
C GLU A 522 0.50 -3.75 30.15
N LEU A 523 1.72 -3.27 30.36
CA LEU A 523 2.10 -2.38 31.44
C LEU A 523 2.62 -1.05 30.88
N ARG A 524 1.98 0.04 31.29
CA ARG A 524 2.35 1.43 30.98
C ARG A 524 2.95 2.08 32.22
N ALA A 525 3.84 3.05 32.04
CA ALA A 525 4.53 3.71 33.15
C ALA A 525 3.57 4.33 34.19
N THR A 526 2.37 4.76 33.77
CA THR A 526 1.30 5.29 34.64
C THR A 526 0.64 4.24 35.53
N ASP A 527 0.55 2.98 35.08
CA ASP A 527 -0.39 2.00 35.62
C ASP A 527 0.28 0.98 36.56
N MET A 528 1.62 0.89 36.48
CA MET A 528 2.50 -0.03 37.23
C MET A 528 2.12 -0.22 38.71
N SER A 529 1.77 0.87 39.39
CA SER A 529 1.52 0.89 40.85
C SER A 529 0.30 0.07 41.30
N SER A 530 -0.57 -0.35 40.38
CA SER A 530 -1.84 -1.01 40.67
C SER A 530 -1.90 -2.50 40.28
N VAL A 531 -0.89 -3.01 39.57
CA VAL A 531 -0.99 -4.31 38.88
C VAL A 531 -0.26 -5.43 39.59
N THR A 532 -0.97 -6.52 39.90
CA THR A 532 -0.39 -7.78 40.36
C THR A 532 -0.01 -8.66 39.17
N VAL A 533 1.30 -8.83 38.91
CA VAL A 533 1.80 -9.52 37.71
C VAL A 533 1.47 -11.03 37.70
N GLY A 534 1.75 -11.74 38.81
CA GLY A 534 1.63 -13.20 38.87
C GLY A 534 2.54 -13.91 37.86
N GLU A 535 2.12 -15.06 37.35
CA GLU A 535 2.88 -15.85 36.35
C GLU A 535 2.81 -15.27 34.92
N SER A 536 2.15 -14.12 34.74
CA SER A 536 1.85 -13.54 33.43
C SER A 536 3.09 -13.04 32.70
N PHE A 537 3.03 -13.05 31.36
CA PHE A 537 4.06 -12.44 30.53
C PHE A 537 3.86 -10.91 30.46
N CYS A 538 4.84 -10.14 30.93
CA CYS A 538 4.78 -8.68 30.94
C CYS A 538 5.16 -8.09 29.58
N VAL A 539 4.43 -7.04 29.18
CA VAL A 539 4.75 -6.23 28.01
C VAL A 539 4.88 -4.78 28.42
N PHE A 540 6.09 -4.22 28.29
CA PHE A 540 6.41 -2.84 28.65
C PHE A 540 6.37 -1.96 27.41
N THR A 541 5.40 -1.04 27.34
CA THR A 541 5.22 -0.16 26.17
C THR A 541 6.24 1.00 26.11
N GLU A 542 6.79 1.37 27.26
CA GLU A 542 7.75 2.46 27.45
C GLU A 542 8.98 1.94 28.20
N ALA A 543 9.64 0.92 27.64
CA ALA A 543 10.67 0.16 28.34
C ALA A 543 11.96 0.94 28.66
N SER A 544 12.15 2.12 28.06
CA SER A 544 13.24 3.05 28.36
C SER A 544 12.94 4.02 29.52
N SER A 545 11.73 3.98 30.10
CA SER A 545 11.39 4.83 31.24
C SER A 545 12.10 4.35 32.53
N PRO A 546 12.66 5.26 33.35
CA PRO A 546 13.30 4.87 34.62
C PRO A 546 12.31 4.22 35.60
N GLU A 547 11.02 4.55 35.49
CA GLU A 547 9.93 3.89 36.22
C GLU A 547 9.84 2.39 35.86
N THR A 548 9.97 2.05 34.58
CA THR A 548 9.96 0.64 34.12
C THR A 548 11.18 -0.13 34.63
N VAL A 549 12.38 0.43 34.48
CA VAL A 549 13.63 -0.19 34.98
C VAL A 549 13.52 -0.47 36.48
N ARG A 550 13.04 0.52 37.25
CA ARG A 550 12.80 0.39 38.68
C ARG A 550 11.77 -0.69 39.02
N PHE A 551 10.64 -0.73 38.32
CA PHE A 551 9.58 -1.73 38.55
C PHE A 551 10.09 -3.16 38.32
N ILE A 552 10.86 -3.38 37.25
CA ILE A 552 11.50 -4.68 36.96
C ILE A 552 12.48 -5.04 38.08
N ALA A 553 13.33 -4.11 38.52
CA ALA A 553 14.28 -4.35 39.62
C ALA A 553 13.58 -4.70 40.95
N GLU A 554 12.49 -4.00 41.29
CA GLU A 554 11.68 -4.28 42.47
C GLU A 554 11.05 -5.69 42.39
N HIS A 555 10.42 -6.06 41.27
CA HIS A 555 9.81 -7.38 41.09
C HIS A 555 10.85 -8.52 40.96
N ARG A 556 12.09 -8.22 40.56
CA ARG A 556 13.20 -9.17 40.59
C ARG A 556 13.68 -9.52 41.99
N SER A 557 13.42 -8.66 42.98
CA SER A 557 13.74 -8.93 44.39
C SER A 557 12.73 -9.85 45.08
N PHE A 558 11.57 -10.12 44.46
CA PHE A 558 10.53 -10.98 45.02
C PHE A 558 10.92 -12.47 45.00
N SER A 559 10.16 -13.27 45.76
CA SER A 559 10.27 -14.72 45.79
C SER A 559 8.99 -15.37 45.23
N GLY A 560 9.14 -16.44 44.46
CA GLY A 560 8.02 -17.19 43.88
C GLY A 560 7.37 -16.50 42.68
N ASN A 561 6.03 -16.51 42.64
CA ASN A 561 5.23 -16.17 41.45
C ASN A 561 5.18 -14.66 41.11
N GLY A 562 5.88 -13.80 41.85
CA GLY A 562 6.00 -12.37 41.52
C GLY A 562 7.21 -12.01 40.63
N VAL A 563 8.10 -12.97 40.34
CA VAL A 563 9.40 -12.68 39.71
C VAL A 563 9.27 -12.58 38.18
N ILE A 564 9.45 -11.38 37.66
CA ILE A 564 9.50 -11.10 36.21
C ILE A 564 10.83 -11.62 35.64
N LYS A 565 10.83 -12.85 35.11
CA LYS A 565 12.01 -13.46 34.46
C LYS A 565 12.13 -13.10 32.99
N SER A 566 11.00 -12.96 32.30
CA SER A 566 10.92 -12.68 30.88
C SER A 566 9.83 -11.66 30.58
N ALA A 567 10.10 -10.78 29.62
CA ALA A 567 9.17 -9.73 29.20
C ALA A 567 9.43 -9.30 27.75
N LEU A 568 8.42 -8.66 27.15
CA LEU A 568 8.56 -7.90 25.92
C LEU A 568 8.81 -6.43 26.27
N LEU A 569 9.88 -5.86 25.71
CA LEU A 569 10.29 -4.46 25.83
C LEU A 569 10.07 -3.76 24.49
N MET A 570 9.10 -2.84 24.43
CA MET A 570 8.90 -1.99 23.25
C MET A 570 9.88 -0.80 23.32
N GLY A 571 10.73 -0.64 22.31
CA GLY A 571 11.72 0.44 22.26
C GLY A 571 12.98 0.12 21.45
N GLU A 572 13.87 1.10 21.33
CA GLU A 572 15.20 0.92 20.74
C GLU A 572 16.13 0.18 21.71
N ILE A 573 16.93 -0.76 21.19
CA ILE A 573 17.82 -1.62 22.00
C ILE A 573 18.76 -0.86 22.94
N GLU A 574 19.26 0.31 22.56
CA GLU A 574 20.09 1.14 23.46
C GLU A 574 19.28 1.71 24.63
N GLY A 575 18.07 2.22 24.37
CA GLY A 575 17.23 2.85 25.39
C GLY A 575 16.62 1.86 26.37
N VAL A 576 16.44 0.59 25.97
CA VAL A 576 15.87 -0.45 26.84
C VAL A 576 16.93 -1.34 27.50
N LYS A 577 18.23 -1.07 27.27
CA LYS A 577 19.30 -1.96 27.72
C LYS A 577 19.29 -2.18 29.24
N ASP A 578 19.12 -1.12 30.02
CA ASP A 578 19.08 -1.21 31.49
C ASP A 578 17.91 -2.08 31.99
N ALA A 579 16.78 -2.10 31.28
CA ALA A 579 15.65 -2.99 31.56
C ALA A 579 15.92 -4.43 31.07
N ALA A 580 16.63 -4.59 29.95
CA ALA A 580 16.97 -5.89 29.38
C ALA A 580 18.03 -6.65 30.20
N ASP A 581 19.04 -5.95 30.72
CA ASP A 581 20.10 -6.52 31.56
C ASP A 581 19.56 -7.02 32.93
N LEU A 582 18.36 -6.58 33.34
CA LEU A 582 17.62 -7.09 34.51
C LEU A 582 16.80 -8.36 34.20
N LEU A 583 16.73 -8.85 32.97
CA LEU A 583 15.86 -9.95 32.53
C LEU A 583 16.65 -11.22 32.15
N ASP A 584 16.05 -12.40 32.37
CA ASP A 584 16.64 -13.70 31.98
C ASP A 584 16.49 -13.85 30.46
N CYS A 585 15.32 -13.48 29.95
CA CYS A 585 15.00 -13.31 28.53
C CYS A 585 14.24 -11.99 28.31
N ALA A 586 14.90 -10.99 27.73
CA ALA A 586 14.23 -9.82 27.19
C ALA A 586 13.96 -10.03 25.70
N VAL A 587 12.69 -9.96 25.29
CA VAL A 587 12.35 -9.79 23.88
C VAL A 587 12.25 -8.30 23.63
N VAL A 588 13.07 -7.75 22.73
CA VAL A 588 13.05 -6.33 22.38
C VAL A 588 12.34 -6.18 21.03
N ALA A 589 11.34 -5.30 20.97
CA ALA A 589 10.67 -4.92 19.72
C ALA A 589 10.96 -3.46 19.40
N THR A 590 11.84 -3.25 18.40
CA THR A 590 12.24 -1.93 17.90
C THR A 590 11.44 -1.60 16.64
N ASN A 591 10.88 -0.38 16.55
CA ASN A 591 10.19 0.05 15.33
C ASN A 591 11.19 0.17 14.17
N LEU A 592 10.90 -0.46 13.03
CA LEU A 592 11.77 -0.38 11.84
C LEU A 592 11.77 1.01 11.20
N ARG A 593 10.71 1.80 11.41
CA ARG A 593 10.65 3.20 10.98
C ARG A 593 10.76 4.16 12.16
N PRO A 594 11.53 5.25 12.03
CA PRO A 594 11.42 6.40 12.92
C PRO A 594 9.98 6.90 12.99
N SER A 595 9.49 7.19 14.19
CA SER A 595 8.08 7.56 14.45
C SER A 595 7.57 8.82 13.74
N LYS A 596 8.48 9.62 13.16
CA LYS A 596 8.19 10.85 12.40
C LYS A 596 7.88 10.60 10.92
N LEU A 597 8.21 9.42 10.37
CA LEU A 597 7.89 9.04 9.00
C LEU A 597 6.50 8.40 8.92
N CYS A 598 5.62 8.94 8.07
CA CYS A 598 4.23 8.52 7.97
C CYS A 598 4.04 7.00 7.71
N THR A 599 3.04 6.44 8.36
CA THR A 599 2.65 5.03 8.27
C THR A 599 2.13 4.64 6.89
N LEU A 600 2.49 3.45 6.39
CA LEU A 600 1.86 2.85 5.21
C LEU A 600 0.39 2.51 5.51
N GLY A 601 -0.53 2.88 4.60
CA GLY A 601 -1.98 2.86 4.80
C GLY A 601 -2.64 1.52 5.08
N GLU A 602 -1.91 0.40 4.99
CA GLU A 602 -2.42 -0.92 5.35
C GLU A 602 -1.38 -1.87 5.99
N GLY A 603 -0.11 -1.44 6.10
CA GLY A 603 0.97 -2.24 6.68
C GLY A 603 1.30 -1.95 8.14
N GLY A 604 0.84 -0.81 8.68
CA GLY A 604 1.21 -0.37 10.03
C GLY A 604 2.71 -0.06 10.18
N ASN A 605 3.14 0.11 11.44
CA ASN A 605 4.57 0.14 11.76
C ASN A 605 5.04 -1.29 12.06
N MET A 606 5.97 -1.78 11.25
CA MET A 606 6.61 -3.08 11.48
C MET A 606 7.67 -2.96 12.58
N VAL A 607 7.82 -4.01 13.39
CA VAL A 607 8.86 -4.09 14.42
C VAL A 607 9.91 -5.15 14.09
N GLU A 608 11.18 -4.83 14.33
CA GLU A 608 12.26 -5.79 14.42
C GLU A 608 12.26 -6.38 15.83
N VAL A 609 12.18 -7.70 15.93
CA VAL A 609 12.12 -8.44 17.20
C VAL A 609 13.44 -9.16 17.41
N GLN A 610 14.14 -8.78 18.48
CA GLN A 610 15.39 -9.38 18.90
C GLN A 610 15.21 -10.07 20.25
N LEU A 611 15.77 -11.27 20.39
CA LEU A 611 15.81 -11.99 21.65
C LEU A 611 17.17 -11.77 22.32
N LEU A 612 17.16 -11.15 23.50
CA LEU A 612 18.32 -11.00 24.39
C LEU A 612 18.15 -11.97 25.55
N CYS A 613 19.13 -12.85 25.77
CA CYS A 613 19.04 -13.90 26.79
C CYS A 613 20.34 -14.04 27.57
N SER A 614 20.21 -14.22 28.87
CA SER A 614 21.32 -14.66 29.73
C SER A 614 21.78 -16.07 29.33
N PRO A 615 23.10 -16.36 29.35
CA PRO A 615 23.66 -17.62 28.81
C PRO A 615 23.22 -18.89 29.55
N HIS A 616 22.63 -18.76 30.74
CA HIS A 616 22.17 -19.87 31.56
C HIS A 616 20.72 -20.30 31.26
N VAL A 617 19.97 -19.57 30.43
CA VAL A 617 18.56 -19.87 30.17
C VAL A 617 18.40 -20.97 29.13
N ARG A 618 17.55 -21.96 29.42
CA ARG A 618 17.28 -23.09 28.52
C ARG A 618 16.55 -22.64 27.26
N LYS A 619 16.94 -23.17 26.09
CA LYS A 619 16.36 -22.86 24.77
C LYS A 619 14.83 -22.95 24.70
N ILE A 620 14.21 -23.84 25.48
CA ILE A 620 12.74 -23.94 25.57
C ILE A 620 12.13 -22.65 26.16
N GLN A 621 12.71 -22.12 27.23
CA GLN A 621 12.24 -20.89 27.90
C GLN A 621 12.51 -19.65 27.04
N GLN A 622 13.62 -19.66 26.29
CA GLN A 622 13.93 -18.63 25.28
C GLN A 622 12.85 -18.58 24.19
N ARG A 623 12.47 -19.74 23.62
CA ARG A 623 11.41 -19.84 22.61
C ARG A 623 10.02 -19.53 23.18
N GLU A 624 9.72 -19.92 24.42
CA GLU A 624 8.48 -19.58 25.13
C GLU A 624 8.31 -18.05 25.32
N ALA A 625 9.39 -17.35 25.69
CA ALA A 625 9.39 -15.90 25.80
C ALA A 625 9.17 -15.24 24.42
N LEU A 626 9.85 -15.72 23.37
CA LEU A 626 9.66 -15.25 22.01
C LEU A 626 8.21 -15.48 21.54
N SER A 627 7.68 -16.71 21.63
CA SER A 627 6.28 -17.00 21.29
C SER A 627 5.30 -16.10 22.06
N SER A 628 5.51 -15.85 23.36
CA SER A 628 4.62 -15.00 24.15
C SER A 628 4.64 -13.54 23.67
N ALA A 629 5.81 -13.03 23.29
CA ALA A 629 5.94 -11.71 22.67
C ALA A 629 5.30 -11.63 21.28
N LEU A 630 5.49 -12.66 20.44
CA LEU A 630 4.89 -12.71 19.11
C LEU A 630 3.36 -12.81 19.17
N ALA A 631 2.80 -13.58 20.11
CA ALA A 631 1.37 -13.65 20.35
C ALA A 631 0.77 -12.29 20.72
N TYR A 632 1.47 -11.50 21.55
CA TYR A 632 1.07 -10.12 21.82
C TYR A 632 1.04 -9.28 20.54
N LEU A 633 2.11 -9.30 19.74
CA LEU A 633 2.20 -8.53 18.49
C LEU A 633 1.10 -8.92 17.48
N GLN A 634 0.84 -10.23 17.34
CA GLN A 634 -0.29 -10.77 16.56
C GLN A 634 -1.63 -10.24 17.06
N SER A 635 -1.90 -10.28 18.37
CA SER A 635 -3.15 -9.79 18.96
C SER A 635 -3.40 -8.29 18.74
N LYS A 636 -2.33 -7.50 18.63
CA LYS A 636 -2.37 -6.07 18.31
C LYS A 636 -2.36 -5.79 16.80
N GLY A 637 -2.20 -6.83 15.96
CA GLY A 637 -2.11 -6.72 14.51
C GLY A 637 -0.81 -6.08 14.00
N ILE A 638 0.23 -5.99 14.84
CA ILE A 638 1.54 -5.39 14.55
C ILE A 638 2.41 -6.42 13.81
N PRO A 639 2.86 -6.15 12.57
CA PRO A 639 3.76 -7.08 11.87
C PRO A 639 5.16 -7.05 12.46
N TYR A 640 5.85 -8.18 12.41
CA TYR A 640 7.12 -8.37 13.08
C TYR A 640 8.11 -9.18 12.24
N ILE A 641 9.40 -8.89 12.39
CA ILE A 641 10.50 -9.63 11.76
C ILE A 641 11.47 -10.04 12.86
N VAL A 642 11.73 -11.34 13.03
CA VAL A 642 12.69 -11.81 14.03
C VAL A 642 14.09 -11.81 13.41
N SER A 643 15.05 -11.21 14.12
CA SER A 643 16.45 -11.12 13.68
C SER A 643 17.41 -11.43 14.84
N LYS A 644 18.70 -11.57 14.52
CA LYS A 644 19.78 -11.59 15.54
C LYS A 644 20.22 -10.20 16.00
N GLY A 645 19.54 -9.15 15.56
CA GLY A 645 19.78 -7.75 15.92
C GLY A 645 20.30 -6.88 14.77
N ASP A 646 19.86 -5.61 14.79
CA ASP A 646 20.26 -4.52 13.90
C ASP A 646 20.09 -4.79 12.39
N ALA A 647 19.28 -5.74 11.94
CA ALA A 647 19.14 -6.07 10.51
C ALA A 647 18.56 -4.91 9.69
N GLY A 648 17.52 -4.22 10.17
CA GLY A 648 17.00 -3.00 9.54
C GLY A 648 18.01 -1.86 9.60
N ASN A 649 18.68 -1.71 10.75
CA ASN A 649 19.67 -0.65 10.99
C ASN A 649 20.93 -0.83 10.13
N ARG A 650 21.34 -2.07 9.84
CA ARG A 650 22.45 -2.41 8.93
C ARG A 650 22.17 -1.99 7.50
N LEU A 651 20.94 -2.18 7.01
CA LEU A 651 20.53 -1.68 5.69
C LEU A 651 20.62 -0.15 5.63
N VAL A 652 20.16 0.55 6.68
CA VAL A 652 20.27 2.02 6.78
C VAL A 652 21.73 2.47 6.85
N ALA A 653 22.59 1.76 7.58
CA ALA A 653 24.02 2.05 7.66
C ALA A 653 24.73 1.81 6.31
N ALA A 654 24.43 0.70 5.60
CA ALA A 654 24.96 0.42 4.27
C ALA A 654 24.50 1.45 3.23
N LEU A 655 23.22 1.87 3.29
CA LEU A 655 22.70 2.97 2.48
C LEU A 655 23.46 4.27 2.78
N SER A 656 23.65 4.59 4.06
CA SER A 656 24.34 5.82 4.49
C SER A 656 25.78 5.87 4.00
N LEU A 657 26.46 4.72 4.03
CA LEU A 657 27.83 4.58 3.52
C LEU A 657 27.94 5.00 2.04
N GLU A 658 27.04 4.50 1.20
CA GLU A 658 27.07 4.77 -0.24
C GLU A 658 26.49 6.14 -0.60
N LEU A 659 25.47 6.63 0.12
CA LEU A 659 24.94 7.99 -0.05
C LEU A 659 26.02 9.04 0.19
N CYS A 660 26.79 8.93 1.27
CA CYS A 660 27.91 9.84 1.54
C CYS A 660 29.03 9.67 0.52
N ARG A 661 29.33 8.44 0.04
CA ARG A 661 30.30 8.22 -1.06
C ARG A 661 29.85 8.97 -2.31
N LEU A 662 28.61 8.76 -2.75
CA LEU A 662 28.00 9.41 -3.91
C LEU A 662 27.92 10.93 -3.78
N ALA A 663 27.65 11.48 -2.58
CA ALA A 663 27.63 12.92 -2.34
C ALA A 663 28.99 13.60 -2.61
N THR A 664 30.11 12.87 -2.47
CA THR A 664 31.44 13.39 -2.84
C THR A 664 31.72 13.40 -4.35
N GLU A 665 30.77 12.95 -5.16
CA GLU A 665 30.87 12.84 -6.61
C GLU A 665 29.69 13.49 -7.36
N ALA A 666 28.47 13.49 -6.82
CA ALA A 666 27.24 13.97 -7.46
C ALA A 666 26.42 14.90 -6.54
N GLU A 667 25.50 15.69 -7.14
CA GLU A 667 24.61 16.55 -6.34
C GLU A 667 23.56 15.71 -5.59
N MET A 668 23.41 15.95 -4.28
CA MET A 668 22.46 15.24 -3.41
C MET A 668 21.04 15.18 -3.99
N ARG A 669 20.53 16.27 -4.58
CA ARG A 669 19.21 16.30 -5.24
C ARG A 669 19.05 15.27 -6.35
N LEU A 670 20.13 15.02 -7.12
CA LEU A 670 20.12 14.01 -8.18
C LEU A 670 20.12 12.61 -7.58
N ILE A 671 20.86 12.40 -6.49
CA ILE A 671 20.89 11.12 -5.76
C ILE A 671 19.51 10.82 -5.15
N ASP A 672 18.88 11.79 -4.48
CA ASP A 672 17.52 11.66 -3.94
C ASP A 672 16.49 11.38 -5.04
N ALA A 673 16.59 12.10 -6.18
CA ALA A 673 15.71 11.87 -7.33
C ALA A 673 15.87 10.46 -7.90
N VAL A 674 17.10 9.99 -8.14
CA VAL A 674 17.37 8.63 -8.64
C VAL A 674 16.87 7.56 -7.67
N ALA A 675 17.10 7.71 -6.36
CA ALA A 675 16.63 6.74 -5.38
C ALA A 675 15.09 6.67 -5.29
N ARG A 676 14.40 7.82 -5.35
CA ARG A 676 12.93 7.85 -5.37
C ARG A 676 12.33 7.38 -6.69
N GLU A 677 12.95 7.71 -7.82
CA GLU A 677 12.39 7.43 -9.15
C GLU A 677 12.70 6.01 -9.62
N GLU A 678 13.94 5.54 -9.44
CA GLU A 678 14.40 4.22 -9.88
C GLU A 678 14.20 3.17 -8.77
N LEU A 679 14.80 3.36 -7.58
CA LEU A 679 14.69 2.43 -6.43
C LEU A 679 13.36 2.52 -5.66
N ARG A 680 12.45 3.44 -6.04
CA ARG A 680 11.11 3.62 -5.44
C ARG A 680 11.11 3.90 -3.93
N PHE A 681 12.10 4.64 -3.41
CA PHE A 681 12.04 5.16 -2.04
C PHE A 681 10.83 6.09 -1.86
N SER A 682 10.10 5.96 -0.73
CA SER A 682 8.94 6.82 -0.44
C SER A 682 9.33 8.21 0.06
N SER A 683 10.44 8.31 0.80
CA SER A 683 11.06 9.58 1.23
C SER A 683 12.39 9.85 0.49
N ASN A 684 12.95 11.04 0.64
CA ASN A 684 14.32 11.29 0.17
C ASN A 684 15.32 10.51 1.06
N PRO A 685 16.27 9.74 0.50
CA PRO A 685 17.26 9.01 1.30
C PRO A 685 18.05 9.88 2.29
N PHE A 686 18.51 11.08 1.91
CA PHE A 686 19.21 11.96 2.87
C PHE A 686 18.31 12.44 4.01
N GLN A 687 17.00 12.58 3.76
CA GLN A 687 16.02 12.88 4.80
C GLN A 687 15.76 11.67 5.71
N LEU A 688 15.76 10.45 5.17
CA LEU A 688 15.68 9.22 5.96
C LEU A 688 16.86 9.12 6.94
N LEU A 689 18.08 9.45 6.49
CA LEU A 689 19.25 9.55 7.36
C LEU A 689 19.06 10.56 8.49
N ASP A 690 18.49 11.74 8.20
CA ASP A 690 18.16 12.74 9.21
C ASP A 690 17.13 12.23 10.24
N CYS A 691 16.17 11.40 9.82
CA CYS A 691 15.18 10.80 10.72
C CYS A 691 15.77 9.75 11.68
N HIS A 692 16.82 9.01 11.27
CA HIS A 692 17.55 8.08 12.15
C HIS A 692 18.61 8.78 13.01
N GLY A 693 19.24 9.84 12.49
CA GLY A 693 20.25 10.64 13.18
C GLY A 693 21.69 10.12 13.01
N MET A 694 22.62 11.06 12.86
CA MET A 694 24.01 10.75 12.45
C MET A 694 24.79 9.95 13.51
N MET A 695 24.61 10.29 14.79
CA MET A 695 25.16 9.54 15.92
C MET A 695 24.69 8.08 15.89
N TYR A 696 23.39 7.82 15.69
CA TYR A 696 22.83 6.47 15.72
C TYR A 696 23.42 5.60 14.61
N ILE A 697 23.43 6.11 13.37
CA ILE A 697 24.05 5.44 12.21
C ILE A 697 25.52 5.12 12.50
N THR A 698 26.26 6.06 13.07
CA THR A 698 27.68 5.88 13.40
C THR A 698 27.91 4.80 14.48
N LYS A 699 27.01 4.68 15.46
CA LYS A 699 27.04 3.60 16.46
C LYS A 699 26.77 2.22 15.82
N VAL A 700 25.77 2.12 14.95
CA VAL A 700 25.44 0.88 14.22
C VAL A 700 26.64 0.44 13.35
N MET A 701 27.25 1.37 12.61
CA MET A 701 28.49 1.09 11.87
C MET A 701 29.60 0.56 12.79
N GLY A 702 29.74 1.10 14.00
CA GLY A 702 30.71 0.64 14.99
C GLY A 702 30.49 -0.78 15.54
N ARG A 703 29.26 -1.30 15.49
CA ARG A 703 28.92 -2.69 15.90
C ARG A 703 29.28 -3.73 14.84
N HIS A 704 29.38 -3.31 13.58
CA HIS A 704 29.56 -4.21 12.44
C HIS A 704 30.91 -3.94 11.76
N PRO A 705 31.96 -4.73 12.07
CA PRO A 705 33.33 -4.42 11.64
C PRO A 705 33.50 -4.21 10.12
N HIS A 706 32.70 -4.88 9.29
CA HIS A 706 32.74 -4.68 7.83
C HIS A 706 32.20 -3.32 7.37
N LEU A 707 31.30 -2.69 8.14
CA LEU A 707 30.82 -1.32 7.94
C LEU A 707 31.73 -0.26 8.59
N ALA A 708 32.73 -0.69 9.37
CA ALA A 708 33.73 0.16 10.00
C ALA A 708 35.14 0.04 9.39
N ASP A 709 35.36 -0.94 8.49
CA ASP A 709 36.66 -1.22 7.85
C ASP A 709 37.11 -0.05 6.96
N GLU A 710 38.05 0.76 7.44
CA GLU A 710 38.63 1.91 6.73
C GLU A 710 39.29 1.55 5.39
N ARG A 711 39.54 0.27 5.11
CA ARG A 711 40.05 -0.20 3.80
C ARG A 711 38.96 -0.30 2.73
N ARG A 712 37.69 -0.42 3.15
CA ARG A 712 36.50 -0.58 2.27
C ARG A 712 35.61 0.66 2.30
N VAL A 713 35.53 1.29 3.48
CA VAL A 713 34.75 2.50 3.74
C VAL A 713 35.58 3.73 3.38
N PRO A 714 35.08 4.65 2.52
CA PRO A 714 35.80 5.88 2.21
C PRO A 714 36.02 6.68 3.50
N PRO A 715 37.25 7.08 3.85
CA PRO A 715 37.53 7.78 5.11
C PRO A 715 36.69 9.06 5.29
N ILE A 716 36.26 9.66 4.18
CA ILE A 716 35.39 10.82 4.14
C ILE A 716 33.99 10.54 4.69
N THR A 717 33.41 9.35 4.53
CA THR A 717 32.03 9.08 4.97
C THR A 717 31.90 9.04 6.49
N ARG A 718 32.71 8.21 7.17
CA ARG A 718 32.70 8.15 8.64
C ARG A 718 33.07 9.49 9.26
N ARG A 719 34.01 10.22 8.64
CA ARG A 719 34.38 11.59 9.04
C ARG A 719 33.22 12.57 8.86
N VAL A 720 32.51 12.55 7.73
CA VAL A 720 31.36 13.44 7.48
C VAL A 720 30.25 13.19 8.48
N LEU A 721 29.83 11.93 8.72
CA LEU A 721 28.77 11.65 9.69
C LEU A 721 29.18 12.04 11.13
N SER A 722 30.42 11.74 11.53
CA SER A 722 30.94 12.10 12.87
C SER A 722 31.15 13.62 13.03
N ALA A 723 31.58 14.32 11.97
CA ALA A 723 31.78 15.77 11.97
C ALA A 723 30.45 16.51 11.95
N MET A 724 29.47 16.05 11.15
CA MET A 724 28.11 16.57 11.17
C MET A 724 27.52 16.49 12.59
N ASP A 725 27.65 15.35 13.25
CA ASP A 725 27.20 15.19 14.64
C ASP A 725 27.93 16.14 15.61
N ALA A 726 29.26 16.19 15.55
CA ALA A 726 30.09 17.07 16.38
C ALA A 726 29.85 18.57 16.16
N GLU A 727 29.46 18.97 14.94
CA GLU A 727 29.06 20.34 14.60
C GLU A 727 27.57 20.62 14.92
N GLY A 728 26.81 19.65 15.42
CA GLY A 728 25.41 19.82 15.79
C GLY A 728 24.43 19.75 14.61
N PHE A 729 24.81 19.08 13.51
CA PHE A 729 23.94 18.67 12.41
C PHE A 729 23.44 17.23 12.62
N GLY A 730 22.90 16.93 13.81
CA GLY A 730 22.55 15.57 14.21
C GLY A 730 21.37 14.94 13.45
N GLY A 731 20.57 15.73 12.72
CA GLY A 731 19.38 15.27 11.99
C GLY A 731 18.09 15.96 12.43
N GLU A 732 16.97 15.25 12.29
CA GLU A 732 15.62 15.79 12.47
C GLU A 732 15.27 16.06 13.94
N GLY A 733 15.02 17.33 14.26
CA GLY A 733 14.72 17.80 15.63
C GLY A 733 15.86 18.59 16.27
N VAL A 734 17.05 18.59 15.67
CA VAL A 734 18.13 19.50 16.03
C VAL A 734 17.92 20.84 15.32
N HIS A 735 18.24 21.97 15.98
CA HIS A 735 17.99 23.31 15.42
C HIS A 735 18.68 23.58 14.07
N ARG A 736 19.87 23.01 13.83
CA ARG A 736 20.58 23.10 12.52
C ARG A 736 20.08 22.07 11.50
N GLY A 737 19.23 21.11 11.91
CA GLY A 737 18.81 19.96 11.12
C GLY A 737 19.93 18.93 10.94
N GLY A 738 19.89 18.23 9.80
CA GLY A 738 20.99 17.44 9.26
C GLY A 738 21.21 17.83 7.80
N PHE A 739 21.24 16.85 6.90
CA PHE A 739 21.29 17.07 5.44
C PHE A 739 20.18 18.00 4.94
N TYR A 740 19.01 17.97 5.58
CA TYR A 740 17.94 18.94 5.47
C TYR A 740 17.88 19.84 6.71
N ASN A 741 17.59 21.12 6.49
CA ASN A 741 17.27 22.04 7.57
C ASN A 741 15.83 21.86 8.08
N CYS A 742 15.52 22.49 9.21
CA CYS A 742 14.18 22.49 9.83
C CYS A 742 13.04 23.07 8.95
N TYR A 743 13.34 23.64 7.78
CA TYR A 743 12.37 24.10 6.79
C TYR A 743 12.13 23.10 5.65
N GLY A 744 12.70 21.89 5.72
CA GLY A 744 12.55 20.84 4.70
C GLY A 744 13.34 21.11 3.41
N SER A 745 14.36 21.97 3.46
CA SER A 745 15.24 22.25 2.32
C SER A 745 16.66 21.76 2.58
N LEU A 746 17.37 21.30 1.53
CA LEU A 746 18.75 20.85 1.66
C LEU A 746 19.63 21.92 2.31
N ASN A 747 20.35 21.51 3.34
CA ASN A 747 21.14 22.37 4.19
C ASN A 747 22.30 22.99 3.41
N PRO A 748 22.36 24.33 3.25
CA PRO A 748 23.38 24.97 2.42
C PRO A 748 24.79 24.79 2.99
N GLU A 749 24.94 24.64 4.30
CA GLU A 749 26.22 24.53 5.02
C GLU A 749 26.89 23.17 4.75
N ILE A 750 26.12 22.07 4.86
CA ILE A 750 26.61 20.72 4.52
C ILE A 750 26.85 20.58 3.01
N ARG A 751 25.98 21.17 2.19
CA ARG A 751 26.11 21.13 0.72
C ARG A 751 27.41 21.78 0.22
N THR A 752 28.04 22.66 1.01
CA THR A 752 29.35 23.24 0.71
C THR A 752 30.54 22.36 1.05
N GLU A 753 30.40 21.31 1.87
CA GLU A 753 31.50 20.35 2.11
C GLU A 753 31.68 19.37 0.93
N PHE A 754 30.59 19.07 0.23
CA PHE A 754 30.56 18.22 -0.97
C PHE A 754 30.97 18.97 -2.26
N LEU A 755 32.21 19.47 -2.28
CA LEU A 755 32.72 20.37 -3.34
C LEU A 755 33.36 19.69 -4.55
N ARG A 756 33.70 18.40 -4.50
CA ARG A 756 34.14 17.66 -5.69
C ARG A 756 32.92 17.10 -6.41
N ARG A 757 32.81 17.37 -7.71
CA ARG A 757 31.69 16.93 -8.55
C ARG A 757 32.23 16.31 -9.84
N ARG A 758 31.99 15.02 -10.01
CA ARG A 758 32.06 14.33 -11.31
C ARG A 758 30.67 14.35 -11.94
N LYS A 759 30.60 14.14 -13.26
CA LYS A 759 29.33 13.85 -13.92
C LYS A 759 29.07 12.35 -13.87
N LEU A 760 28.57 11.85 -12.73
CA LEU A 760 27.99 10.50 -12.65
C LEU A 760 26.68 10.48 -13.44
N SER A 761 26.39 9.37 -14.12
CA SER A 761 25.08 9.17 -14.74
C SER A 761 24.03 8.76 -13.71
N ARG A 762 22.75 8.91 -14.04
CA ARG A 762 21.65 8.39 -13.21
C ARG A 762 21.77 6.88 -13.00
N SER A 763 22.18 6.14 -14.03
CA SER A 763 22.38 4.69 -13.97
C SER A 763 23.51 4.29 -13.04
N ASP A 764 24.63 5.03 -13.00
CA ASP A 764 25.74 4.73 -12.07
C ASP A 764 25.32 4.93 -10.61
N ILE A 765 24.58 6.01 -10.33
CA ILE A 765 24.03 6.31 -9.01
C ILE A 765 23.07 5.18 -8.58
N PHE A 766 22.15 4.80 -9.47
CA PHE A 766 21.19 3.72 -9.24
C PHE A 766 21.88 2.39 -8.91
N LEU A 767 22.80 1.95 -9.78
CA LEU A 767 23.51 0.67 -9.62
C LEU A 767 24.34 0.66 -8.33
N ARG A 768 25.06 1.74 -8.01
CA ARG A 768 25.86 1.81 -6.77
C ARG A 768 25.02 1.68 -5.50
N LEU A 769 23.92 2.43 -5.41
CA LEU A 769 22.97 2.33 -4.29
C LEU A 769 22.39 0.91 -4.17
N LEU A 770 21.96 0.33 -5.29
CA LEU A 770 21.44 -1.03 -5.33
C LEU A 770 22.48 -2.05 -4.85
N PHE A 771 23.73 -1.92 -5.30
CA PHE A 771 24.77 -2.92 -5.03
C PHE A 771 25.19 -2.93 -3.57
N ALA A 772 25.30 -1.76 -2.93
CA ALA A 772 25.56 -1.65 -1.50
C ALA A 772 24.48 -2.37 -0.68
N LEU A 773 23.21 -2.12 -0.99
CA LEU A 773 22.05 -2.71 -0.32
C LEU A 773 21.94 -4.24 -0.54
N VAL A 774 22.14 -4.71 -1.77
CA VAL A 774 22.07 -6.15 -2.08
C VAL A 774 23.24 -6.91 -1.47
N ASN A 775 24.47 -6.38 -1.50
CA ASN A 775 25.61 -7.04 -0.85
C ASN A 775 25.40 -7.17 0.67
N GLU A 776 24.89 -6.14 1.34
CA GLU A 776 24.59 -6.23 2.78
C GLU A 776 23.44 -7.21 3.06
N SER A 777 22.42 -7.24 2.19
CA SER A 777 21.32 -8.20 2.26
C SER A 777 21.80 -9.65 2.14
N CYS A 778 22.62 -9.95 1.13
CA CYS A 778 23.22 -11.27 0.97
C CYS A 778 24.11 -11.65 2.17
N ARG A 779 24.85 -10.69 2.74
CA ARG A 779 25.66 -10.89 3.93
C ARG A 779 24.80 -11.25 5.15
N MET A 780 23.67 -10.58 5.38
CA MET A 780 22.76 -10.92 6.47
C MET A 780 22.15 -12.32 6.36
N LEU A 781 21.86 -12.80 5.13
CA LEU A 781 21.43 -14.18 4.90
C LEU A 781 22.56 -15.19 5.21
N LEU A 782 23.78 -14.90 4.75
CA LEU A 782 24.95 -15.76 4.98
C LEU A 782 25.26 -15.89 6.48
N GLU A 783 25.31 -14.76 7.21
CA GLU A 783 25.51 -14.70 8.67
C GLU A 783 24.32 -15.27 9.48
N GLY A 784 23.18 -15.52 8.82
CA GLY A 784 21.94 -15.94 9.47
C GLY A 784 21.44 -14.92 10.49
N CYS A 785 21.64 -13.63 10.23
CA CYS A 785 21.04 -12.54 11.00
C CYS A 785 19.53 -12.42 10.72
N VAL A 786 19.13 -12.84 9.52
CA VAL A 786 17.75 -12.94 9.03
C VAL A 786 17.57 -14.33 8.43
N GLU A 787 16.39 -14.94 8.59
CA GLU A 787 16.13 -16.33 8.17
C GLU A 787 15.77 -16.43 6.68
N THR A 788 14.92 -15.54 6.17
CA THR A 788 14.40 -15.63 4.79
C THR A 788 14.65 -14.38 3.94
N VAL A 789 14.61 -14.56 2.62
CA VAL A 789 14.60 -13.45 1.64
C VAL A 789 13.40 -12.52 1.86
N ASN A 790 12.23 -13.08 2.15
CA ASN A 790 11.01 -12.31 2.39
C ASN A 790 11.14 -11.39 3.63
N ASP A 791 11.84 -11.83 4.67
CA ASP A 791 12.11 -10.99 5.84
C ASP A 791 13.03 -9.81 5.47
N ILE A 792 14.03 -9.98 4.61
CA ILE A 792 14.85 -8.87 4.09
C ILE A 792 14.02 -7.91 3.22
N ASP A 793 13.15 -8.46 2.39
CA ASP A 793 12.23 -7.66 1.57
C ASP A 793 11.34 -6.77 2.46
N LEU A 794 10.75 -7.33 3.53
CA LEU A 794 9.97 -6.57 4.50
C LEU A 794 10.83 -5.59 5.34
N LEU A 795 12.05 -5.96 5.73
CA LEU A 795 13.01 -5.05 6.39
C LEU A 795 13.31 -3.83 5.50
N SER A 796 13.48 -4.03 4.20
CA SER A 796 13.76 -2.94 3.25
C SER A 796 12.54 -2.01 3.06
N ILE A 797 11.32 -2.55 3.05
CA ILE A 797 10.09 -1.73 3.05
C ILE A 797 9.94 -0.97 4.37
N GLY A 798 10.24 -1.62 5.49
CA GLY A 798 10.27 -1.00 6.82
C GLY A 798 11.32 0.11 6.89
N ALA A 799 12.58 -0.26 7.09
CA ALA A 799 13.68 0.63 7.42
C ALA A 799 14.09 1.57 6.28
N LEU A 800 14.09 1.12 5.01
CA LEU A 800 14.48 1.98 3.88
C LEU A 800 13.29 2.75 3.29
N THR A 801 12.06 2.54 3.78
CA THR A 801 10.83 3.15 3.26
C THR A 801 10.54 2.86 1.78
N LEU A 802 11.01 1.73 1.25
CA LEU A 802 10.69 1.33 -0.12
C LEU A 802 9.18 1.21 -0.33
N ASN A 803 8.69 1.57 -1.52
CA ASN A 803 7.29 1.45 -1.86
C ASN A 803 6.85 -0.03 -1.90
N LEU A 804 5.60 -0.32 -1.54
CA LEU A 804 5.02 -1.67 -1.62
C LEU A 804 5.15 -2.29 -3.02
N SER A 805 5.15 -1.47 -4.08
CA SER A 805 5.31 -1.95 -5.47
C SER A 805 6.68 -2.59 -5.76
N THR A 806 7.71 -2.32 -4.93
CA THR A 806 8.99 -3.01 -5.04
C THR A 806 8.89 -4.48 -4.64
N GLY A 807 7.98 -4.81 -3.72
CA GLY A 807 7.93 -6.11 -3.07
C GLY A 807 9.02 -6.28 -2.00
N GLY A 808 9.87 -5.27 -1.83
CA GLY A 808 11.16 -5.35 -1.15
C GLY A 808 12.32 -5.33 -2.14
N LEU A 809 13.53 -5.09 -1.62
CA LEU A 809 14.75 -4.92 -2.39
C LEU A 809 15.07 -6.10 -3.31
N LEU A 810 14.97 -7.33 -2.81
CA LEU A 810 15.37 -8.56 -3.50
C LEU A 810 14.28 -8.99 -4.49
N SER A 811 13.00 -8.89 -4.11
CA SER A 811 11.87 -9.05 -5.04
C SER A 811 11.92 -8.04 -6.21
N TYR A 812 12.34 -6.80 -5.96
CA TYR A 812 12.54 -5.79 -7.00
C TYR A 812 13.70 -6.16 -7.95
N VAL A 813 14.82 -6.66 -7.42
CA VAL A 813 15.95 -7.15 -8.23
C VAL A 813 15.52 -8.31 -9.14
N ASP A 814 14.85 -9.32 -8.58
CA ASP A 814 14.38 -10.50 -9.31
C ASP A 814 13.41 -10.12 -10.44
N SER A 815 12.48 -9.20 -10.18
CA SER A 815 11.44 -8.82 -11.14
C SER A 815 11.88 -7.76 -12.17
N GLY A 816 12.90 -6.94 -11.88
CA GLY A 816 13.33 -5.84 -12.74
C GLY A 816 14.66 -6.04 -13.49
N ILE A 817 15.66 -6.66 -12.86
CA ILE A 817 17.05 -6.71 -13.37
C ILE A 817 17.52 -8.15 -13.63
N GLY A 818 17.19 -9.06 -12.72
CA GLY A 818 17.66 -10.45 -12.72
C GLY A 818 19.12 -10.60 -12.23
N CYS A 819 19.38 -11.72 -11.53
CA CYS A 819 20.67 -11.97 -10.89
C CYS A 819 21.87 -11.97 -11.86
N LEU A 820 21.69 -12.46 -13.10
CA LEU A 820 22.75 -12.48 -14.11
C LEU A 820 23.23 -11.06 -14.51
N ALA A 821 22.31 -10.13 -14.74
CA ALA A 821 22.66 -8.77 -15.13
C ALA A 821 23.26 -8.00 -13.93
N LEU A 822 22.70 -8.22 -12.73
CA LEU A 822 23.24 -7.69 -11.49
C LEU A 822 24.72 -8.10 -11.29
N LEU A 823 25.01 -9.40 -11.32
CA LEU A 823 26.35 -9.94 -11.05
C LEU A 823 27.37 -9.49 -12.11
N ARG A 824 26.97 -9.34 -13.38
CA ARG A 824 27.82 -8.76 -14.43
C ARG A 824 28.18 -7.31 -14.14
N ASN A 825 27.20 -6.47 -13.83
CA ASN A 825 27.42 -5.06 -13.56
C ASN A 825 28.21 -4.83 -12.25
N MET A 826 27.98 -5.66 -11.22
CA MET A 826 28.77 -5.65 -9.98
C MET A 826 30.25 -5.99 -10.22
N ASN A 827 30.54 -7.01 -11.04
CA ASN A 827 31.93 -7.33 -11.39
C ASN A 827 32.60 -6.20 -12.18
N TYR A 828 31.89 -5.55 -13.10
CA TYR A 828 32.41 -4.39 -13.84
C TYR A 828 32.75 -3.20 -12.92
N LEU A 829 31.81 -2.77 -12.05
CA LEU A 829 32.04 -1.63 -11.15
C LEU A 829 33.08 -1.90 -10.06
N SER A 830 33.25 -3.16 -9.64
CA SER A 830 34.26 -3.54 -8.63
C SER A 830 35.65 -3.79 -9.23
N ARG A 831 35.76 -4.54 -10.33
CA ARG A 831 37.07 -4.92 -10.92
C ARG A 831 37.65 -3.84 -11.82
N ASP A 832 36.85 -3.31 -12.73
CA ASP A 832 37.35 -2.43 -13.80
C ASP A 832 37.37 -0.97 -13.36
N MET A 833 36.44 -0.57 -12.49
CA MET A 833 36.33 0.80 -11.98
C MET A 833 36.82 0.98 -10.54
N GLY A 834 36.84 -0.07 -9.72
CA GLY A 834 37.24 0.01 -8.29
C GLY A 834 36.31 0.87 -7.43
N VAL A 835 35.04 1.03 -7.82
CA VAL A 835 34.10 1.99 -7.19
C VAL A 835 33.22 1.31 -6.13
N THR A 836 32.92 0.03 -6.29
CA THR A 836 32.07 -0.77 -5.38
C THR A 836 32.81 -1.98 -4.84
N ASP A 837 32.33 -2.53 -3.72
CA ASP A 837 32.77 -3.83 -3.23
C ASP A 837 32.48 -4.94 -4.26
N PRO A 838 33.25 -6.05 -4.25
CA PRO A 838 32.96 -7.22 -5.07
C PRO A 838 31.57 -7.82 -4.74
N PRO A 839 30.92 -8.51 -5.70
CA PRO A 839 29.64 -9.16 -5.45
C PRO A 839 29.73 -10.22 -4.34
N SER A 840 28.67 -10.34 -3.54
CA SER A 840 28.57 -11.39 -2.52
C SER A 840 28.69 -12.80 -3.13
N PRO A 841 29.41 -13.75 -2.49
CA PRO A 841 29.50 -15.15 -2.97
C PRO A 841 28.14 -15.81 -3.21
N LEU A 842 27.11 -15.43 -2.44
CA LEU A 842 25.75 -15.94 -2.60
C LEU A 842 25.20 -15.73 -4.01
N LEU A 843 25.41 -14.55 -4.60
CA LEU A 843 24.95 -14.22 -5.96
C LEU A 843 25.56 -15.15 -7.02
N GLN A 844 26.82 -15.55 -6.80
CA GLN A 844 27.51 -16.45 -7.72
C GLN A 844 27.00 -17.89 -7.58
N VAL A 845 26.80 -18.39 -6.35
CA VAL A 845 26.26 -19.75 -6.12
C VAL A 845 24.82 -19.84 -6.62
N MET A 846 23.99 -18.82 -6.40
CA MET A 846 22.62 -18.76 -6.97
C MET A 846 22.63 -18.83 -8.49
N LEU A 847 23.53 -18.10 -9.15
CA LEU A 847 23.66 -18.12 -10.61
C LEU A 847 24.19 -19.47 -11.12
N GLU A 848 25.11 -20.12 -10.39
CA GLU A 848 25.59 -21.49 -10.66
C GLU A 848 24.46 -22.53 -10.50
N ALA A 849 23.54 -22.33 -9.56
CA ALA A 849 22.37 -23.19 -9.31
C ALA A 849 21.16 -22.91 -10.23
N GLY A 850 21.15 -21.78 -10.94
CA GLY A 850 19.99 -21.32 -11.72
C GLY A 850 18.83 -20.76 -10.88
N GLU A 851 19.10 -20.39 -9.62
CA GLU A 851 18.11 -19.85 -8.69
C GLU A 851 18.04 -18.31 -8.72
N THR A 852 16.90 -17.78 -8.27
CA THR A 852 16.67 -16.34 -8.03
C THR A 852 16.45 -16.12 -6.53
N PHE A 853 16.33 -14.87 -6.05
CA PHE A 853 16.06 -14.64 -4.62
C PHE A 853 14.74 -15.27 -4.17
N ARG A 854 13.70 -15.24 -5.03
CA ARG A 854 12.41 -15.89 -4.80
C ARG A 854 12.49 -17.42 -4.76
N THR A 855 13.42 -18.04 -5.47
CA THR A 855 13.57 -19.52 -5.52
C THR A 855 14.78 -20.05 -4.74
N LEU A 856 15.45 -19.19 -3.95
CA LEU A 856 16.65 -19.53 -3.20
C LEU A 856 16.41 -20.72 -2.26
N SER A 857 17.11 -21.83 -2.49
CA SER A 857 17.00 -23.01 -1.66
C SER A 857 17.92 -22.96 -0.42
N PRO A 858 17.55 -23.65 0.69
CA PRO A 858 18.43 -23.78 1.85
C PRO A 858 19.79 -24.42 1.53
N GLU A 859 19.84 -25.27 0.51
CA GLU A 859 21.05 -25.96 0.05
C GLU A 859 22.02 -24.99 -0.65
N THR A 860 21.52 -24.17 -1.59
CA THR A 860 22.29 -23.08 -2.20
C THR A 860 22.85 -22.11 -1.16
N LEU A 861 22.03 -21.76 -0.15
CA LEU A 861 22.47 -20.90 0.95
C LEU A 861 23.54 -21.58 1.83
N TYR A 862 23.44 -22.88 2.07
CA TYR A 862 24.45 -23.66 2.80
C TYR A 862 25.79 -23.73 2.04
N GLN A 863 25.76 -24.01 0.74
CA GLN A 863 26.94 -24.01 -0.12
C GLN A 863 27.60 -22.61 -0.19
N ALA A 864 26.80 -21.55 -0.27
CA ALA A 864 27.30 -20.19 -0.22
C ALA A 864 27.94 -19.83 1.14
N ARG A 865 27.39 -20.33 2.26
CA ARG A 865 28.01 -20.20 3.59
C ARG A 865 29.37 -20.90 3.67
N GLN A 866 29.51 -22.10 3.11
CA GLN A 866 30.82 -22.77 3.04
C GLN A 866 31.86 -21.95 2.26
N LYS A 867 31.49 -21.42 1.08
CA LYS A 867 32.36 -20.50 0.30
C LYS A 867 32.68 -19.20 1.06
N PHE A 868 31.74 -18.67 1.84
CA PHE A 868 31.92 -17.45 2.63
C PHE A 868 32.92 -17.64 3.79
N VAL A 869 32.78 -18.72 4.56
CA VAL A 869 33.71 -19.04 5.67
C VAL A 869 35.11 -19.35 5.15
N GLY A 870 35.25 -20.05 4.01
CA GLY A 870 36.54 -20.31 3.38
C GLY A 870 37.24 -19.08 2.75
N GLY A 871 36.61 -17.91 2.79
CA GLY A 871 37.14 -16.65 2.26
C GLY A 871 37.43 -15.57 3.32
N ILE A 872 37.28 -15.91 4.61
CA ILE A 872 37.65 -15.08 5.77
C ILE A 872 38.98 -15.58 6.33
#